data_AF-A0A8C6MPC8-F1
#
_entry.id   AF-A0A8C6MPC8-F1
#
_cell.length_a   1.000
_cell.length_b   1.000
_cell.length_c   1.000
_cell.angle_alpha   90.00
_cell.angle_beta   90.00
_cell.angle_gamma   90.00
#
_symmetry.space_group_name_H-M   'P 1'
#
loop_
_entity.id
_entity.type
_entity.pdbx_description
1 polymer ?
#
loop_
_entity_poly.entity_id
_entity_poly.type
_entity_poly.pdbx_seq_one_letter_code
_entity_poly.pdbx_strand_id
1 'polypeptide(L)'
;MPAVDKLLLEEALQDSPQARSLLSVFEEDAGTLTDYTNQLLQAMQRVYGAQNEMCLATQQLSRQLLAYEKQNFALGKGDEEVISTLHYFSKVVDELNGLHTELAKQLADTMVLPVIQFREKDLTEVSTLKDLFGLASNEHDLSMAKYSRLPKKKENEKVKTEIVKEVAAARRKQHLSSLQYYCALNALQYRKRAAMMEPLIGFAHGQINFFKRGAEMFSKSMDGFLSSVKDMVQSIQVELEAEADKMRVSQQELLSVSESVYTPDIDVATAQINRNLIQKTGYLNLRNKTGLVTTTWERLYFFTQGGNLMCQPRGAVAGGLIQDLDNCSVMAVDCEDRRYCFQISTPSGKPGIILQAESRKEYEEWICAVNNISRQIYLTDNPEAVAIKLNQTALQAVTPITSFGKKQESSCSSQNIKNSDIEDDKIVPKATASIPETEELIAPGTPIQFDIVLPATEFLDQNRGGRRTNPFGETEDGSFPEAEDSLLQQMFIVRFLGSMAVKTDSTAEVIYEAMRQVLAARAIHNIFRMTESHLMVTSQTLRLIDPQTQVSRACFELTSVTQFAAHQENKRLVGFVIRVPESTGEESLSTYIFESNSEGEKICYAINLGKEIIEVQKDPEALARLMLSVPLTNDGKHSDLNLEHRQSRAECTLGCPGTETWEGDNKKWVRACLHSTNAILGALW
;
A
#
# COMPACT_ATOMS: atom_id res chain seq x y z
N MET A 1 51.32 11.42 -36.30
CA MET A 1 50.38 12.52 -36.03
C MET A 1 51.04 13.82 -36.47
N PRO A 2 50.36 14.71 -37.19
CA PRO A 2 50.93 16.01 -37.53
C PRO A 2 51.30 16.75 -36.22
N ALA A 3 52.35 17.56 -36.27
CA ALA A 3 52.68 18.45 -35.17
C ALA A 3 51.46 19.35 -34.90
N VAL A 4 51.03 19.43 -33.65
CA VAL A 4 50.07 20.44 -33.23
C VAL A 4 50.76 21.78 -33.46
N ASP A 5 50.22 22.64 -34.33
CA ASP A 5 50.69 24.02 -34.42
C ASP A 5 50.62 24.63 -33.01
N LYS A 6 51.67 25.32 -32.58
CA LYS A 6 51.80 25.86 -31.21
C LYS A 6 51.91 27.36 -31.24
N LEU A 7 51.31 28.02 -30.25
CA LEU A 7 51.62 29.40 -29.96
C LEU A 7 53.04 29.51 -29.41
N LEU A 8 53.88 30.28 -30.09
CA LEU A 8 55.27 30.52 -29.69
C LEU A 8 55.29 31.51 -28.51
N LEU A 9 55.90 31.10 -27.40
CA LEU A 9 55.97 31.94 -26.21
C LEU A 9 56.96 33.09 -26.38
N GLU A 10 57.98 32.90 -27.23
CA GLU A 10 59.00 33.89 -27.54
C GLU A 10 58.41 35.12 -28.27
N GLU A 11 57.31 34.93 -28.99
CA GLU A 11 56.63 36.01 -29.73
C GLU A 11 55.64 36.81 -28.86
N ALA A 12 55.35 36.35 -27.64
CA ALA A 12 54.31 36.94 -26.78
C ALA A 12 54.61 38.40 -26.39
N LEU A 13 55.89 38.75 -26.14
CA LEU A 13 56.27 40.13 -25.82
C LEU A 13 56.26 41.05 -27.05
N GLN A 14 56.60 40.50 -28.23
CA GLN A 14 56.61 41.28 -29.47
C GLN A 14 55.19 41.66 -29.89
N ASP A 15 54.20 40.84 -29.52
CA ASP A 15 52.77 41.08 -29.73
C ASP A 15 52.45 41.44 -31.20
N SER A 16 53.07 40.71 -32.12
CA SER A 16 52.96 41.02 -33.55
C SER A 16 51.53 40.77 -34.06
N PRO A 17 51.07 41.49 -35.09
CA PRO A 17 49.78 41.20 -35.71
C PRO A 17 49.66 39.75 -36.21
N GLN A 18 50.78 39.15 -36.61
CA GLN A 18 50.83 37.75 -37.04
C GLN A 18 50.61 36.80 -35.85
N ALA A 19 51.25 37.04 -34.70
CA ALA A 19 51.03 36.27 -33.48
C ALA A 19 49.59 36.42 -32.97
N ARG A 20 49.01 37.63 -33.04
CA ARG A 20 47.60 37.89 -32.72
C ARG A 20 46.64 37.18 -33.67
N SER A 21 46.98 37.10 -34.97
CA SER A 21 46.18 36.35 -35.94
C SER A 21 46.20 34.85 -35.62
N LEU A 22 47.35 34.28 -35.30
CA LEU A 22 47.42 32.87 -34.89
C LEU A 22 46.66 32.63 -33.58
N LEU A 23 46.81 33.52 -32.59
CA LEU A 23 46.04 33.47 -31.35
C LEU A 23 44.53 33.43 -31.63
N SER A 24 44.03 34.27 -32.54
CA SER A 24 42.60 34.31 -32.87
C SER A 24 42.07 32.96 -33.43
N VAL A 25 42.90 32.22 -34.17
CA VAL A 25 42.55 30.87 -34.64
C VAL A 25 42.43 29.89 -33.48
N PHE A 26 43.33 29.97 -32.47
CA PHE A 26 43.22 29.16 -31.26
C PHE A 26 41.99 29.52 -30.43
N GLU A 27 41.62 30.80 -30.38
CA GLU A 27 40.40 31.26 -29.70
C GLU A 27 39.14 30.71 -30.38
N GLU A 28 39.11 30.67 -31.72
CA GLU A 28 38.00 30.11 -32.49
C GLU A 28 37.88 28.58 -32.30
N ASP A 29 39.00 27.85 -32.31
CA ASP A 29 39.03 26.41 -32.00
C ASP A 29 38.55 26.14 -30.58
N ALA A 30 38.97 26.96 -29.60
CA ALA A 30 38.52 26.83 -28.20
C ALA A 30 37.02 27.11 -28.05
N GLY A 31 36.47 28.10 -28.78
CA GLY A 31 35.04 28.36 -28.83
C GLY A 31 34.25 27.18 -29.40
N THR A 32 34.68 26.67 -30.56
CA THR A 32 34.07 25.50 -31.22
C THR A 32 34.13 24.25 -30.33
N LEU A 33 35.26 24.03 -29.65
CA LEU A 33 35.43 22.94 -28.70
C LEU A 33 34.45 23.06 -27.53
N THR A 34 34.29 24.28 -26.99
CA THR A 34 33.35 24.53 -25.88
C THR A 34 31.93 24.17 -26.29
N ASP A 35 31.46 24.62 -27.46
CA ASP A 35 30.13 24.30 -27.97
C ASP A 35 29.92 22.80 -28.20
N TYR A 36 30.92 22.13 -28.78
CA TYR A 36 30.88 20.68 -28.97
C TYR A 36 30.79 19.93 -27.63
N THR A 37 31.61 20.31 -26.64
CA THR A 37 31.58 19.67 -25.31
C THR A 37 30.26 19.88 -24.59
N ASN A 38 29.57 21.01 -24.81
CA ASN A 38 28.22 21.24 -24.28
C ASN A 38 27.23 20.21 -24.81
N GLN A 39 27.23 19.99 -26.13
CA GLN A 39 26.33 19.04 -26.79
C GLN A 39 26.68 17.60 -26.39
N LEU A 40 27.96 17.26 -26.33
CA LEU A 40 28.42 15.94 -25.91
C LEU A 40 28.02 15.64 -24.45
N LEU A 41 28.19 16.61 -23.55
CA LEU A 41 27.80 16.46 -22.15
C LEU A 41 26.29 16.20 -22.02
N GLN A 42 25.46 16.95 -22.75
CA GLN A 42 24.00 16.75 -22.75
C GLN A 42 23.62 15.34 -23.23
N ALA A 43 24.28 14.85 -24.29
CA ALA A 43 24.06 13.49 -24.79
C ALA A 43 24.45 12.43 -23.75
N MET A 44 25.61 12.58 -23.11
CA MET A 44 26.10 11.66 -22.06
C MET A 44 25.21 11.69 -20.82
N GLN A 45 24.75 12.87 -20.38
CA GLN A 45 23.80 13.01 -19.28
C GLN A 45 22.46 12.35 -19.60
N ARG A 46 21.99 12.42 -20.85
CA ARG A 46 20.77 11.72 -21.27
C ARG A 46 20.94 10.19 -21.23
N VAL A 47 22.09 9.68 -21.65
CA VAL A 47 22.41 8.24 -21.56
C VAL A 47 22.44 7.79 -20.10
N TYR A 48 23.12 8.53 -19.23
CA TYR A 48 23.15 8.27 -17.80
C TYR A 48 21.74 8.33 -17.18
N GLY A 49 20.96 9.35 -17.50
CA GLY A 49 19.59 9.51 -17.01
C GLY A 49 18.69 8.34 -17.41
N ALA A 50 18.77 7.87 -18.67
CA ALA A 50 18.03 6.69 -19.11
C ALA A 50 18.46 5.42 -18.37
N GLN A 51 19.76 5.27 -18.10
CA GLN A 51 20.27 4.14 -17.33
C GLN A 51 19.78 4.17 -15.86
N ASN A 52 19.68 5.36 -15.27
CA ASN A 52 19.13 5.55 -13.93
C ASN A 52 17.62 5.26 -13.86
N GLU A 53 16.85 5.69 -14.86
CA GLU A 53 15.43 5.35 -14.98
C GLU A 53 15.20 3.84 -15.12
N MET A 54 16.09 3.12 -15.82
CA MET A 54 16.03 1.66 -15.89
C MET A 54 16.18 1.02 -14.49
N CYS A 55 17.06 1.53 -13.63
CA CYS A 55 17.17 1.09 -12.25
C CYS A 55 15.82 1.23 -11.52
N LEU A 56 15.23 2.42 -11.56
CA LEU A 56 13.95 2.71 -10.90
C LEU A 56 12.83 1.79 -11.41
N ALA A 57 12.74 1.60 -12.73
CA ALA A 57 11.76 0.72 -13.35
C ALA A 57 11.91 -0.74 -12.89
N THR A 58 13.14 -1.27 -12.87
CA THR A 58 13.39 -2.65 -12.40
C THR A 58 13.14 -2.82 -10.91
N GLN A 59 13.50 -1.83 -10.09
CA GLN A 59 13.19 -1.83 -8.66
C GLN A 59 11.66 -1.85 -8.42
N GLN A 60 10.91 -1.05 -9.18
CA GLN A 60 9.46 -1.03 -9.09
C GLN A 60 8.84 -2.35 -9.53
N LEU A 61 9.35 -2.95 -10.62
CA LEU A 61 8.89 -4.25 -11.10
C LEU A 61 9.07 -5.34 -10.05
N SER A 62 10.25 -5.46 -9.43
CA SER A 62 10.49 -6.43 -8.37
C SER A 62 9.50 -6.25 -7.20
N ARG A 63 9.31 -5.01 -6.73
CA ARG A 63 8.34 -4.70 -5.68
C ARG A 63 6.92 -5.11 -6.05
N GLN A 64 6.52 -4.90 -7.30
CA GLN A 64 5.18 -5.24 -7.77
C GLN A 64 4.96 -6.76 -7.84
N LEU A 65 5.99 -7.53 -8.20
CA LEU A 65 5.94 -9.00 -8.18
C LEU A 65 5.73 -9.52 -6.75
N LEU A 66 6.47 -8.98 -5.76
CA LEU A 66 6.30 -9.33 -4.34
C LEU A 66 4.95 -8.87 -3.76
N ALA A 67 4.35 -7.82 -4.33
CA ALA A 67 3.07 -7.32 -3.86
C ALA A 67 1.92 -8.30 -4.13
N TYR A 68 2.08 -9.27 -5.03
CA TYR A 68 1.06 -10.26 -5.36
C TYR A 68 0.66 -11.12 -4.15
N GLU A 69 1.63 -11.64 -3.39
CA GLU A 69 1.38 -12.44 -2.18
C GLU A 69 0.59 -11.66 -1.11
N LYS A 70 0.81 -10.34 -1.07
CA LYS A 70 0.15 -9.44 -0.12
C LYS A 70 -1.28 -9.07 -0.53
N GLN A 71 -1.70 -9.40 -1.75
CA GLN A 71 -3.07 -9.13 -2.19
C GLN A 71 -4.03 -10.10 -1.51
N ASN A 72 -5.14 -9.56 -1.01
CA ASN A 72 -6.18 -10.37 -0.40
C ASN A 72 -7.19 -10.82 -1.47
N PHE A 73 -7.12 -12.09 -1.86
CA PHE A 73 -8.05 -12.69 -2.80
C PHE A 73 -9.22 -13.33 -2.04
N ALA A 74 -10.44 -12.83 -2.30
CA ALA A 74 -11.65 -13.27 -1.59
C ALA A 74 -12.00 -14.77 -1.75
N LEU A 75 -11.44 -15.42 -2.77
CA LEU A 75 -11.71 -16.83 -3.08
C LEU A 75 -10.78 -17.82 -2.36
N GLY A 76 -9.73 -17.33 -1.68
CA GLY A 76 -8.78 -18.17 -0.96
C GLY A 76 -7.36 -17.60 -0.98
N LYS A 77 -6.42 -18.28 -0.30
CA LYS A 77 -5.00 -17.95 -0.41
C LYS A 77 -4.54 -18.11 -1.87
N GLY A 78 -3.66 -17.22 -2.32
CA GLY A 78 -3.08 -17.31 -3.66
C GLY A 78 -2.36 -18.64 -3.87
N ASP A 79 -2.30 -19.09 -5.13
CA ASP A 79 -1.59 -20.32 -5.50
C ASP A 79 -0.09 -20.23 -5.12
N GLU A 80 0.36 -21.11 -4.24
CA GLU A 80 1.74 -21.17 -3.75
C GLU A 80 2.76 -21.40 -4.87
N GLU A 81 2.40 -22.12 -5.94
CA GLU A 81 3.27 -22.34 -7.09
C GLU A 81 3.47 -21.03 -7.88
N VAL A 82 2.41 -20.25 -8.03
CA VAL A 82 2.46 -18.92 -8.65
C VAL A 82 3.24 -17.94 -7.78
N ILE A 83 2.98 -17.91 -6.46
CA ILE A 83 3.67 -17.03 -5.52
C ILE A 83 5.17 -17.33 -5.51
N SER A 84 5.57 -18.60 -5.38
CA SER A 84 6.98 -19.00 -5.38
C SER A 84 7.68 -18.68 -6.71
N THR A 85 6.99 -18.84 -7.83
CA THR A 85 7.49 -18.44 -9.16
C THR A 85 7.70 -16.92 -9.26
N LEU A 86 6.73 -16.11 -8.81
CA LEU A 86 6.84 -14.65 -8.79
C LEU A 86 7.95 -14.16 -7.84
N HIS A 87 8.13 -14.81 -6.69
CA HIS A 87 9.26 -14.55 -5.79
C HIS A 87 10.61 -14.82 -6.46
N TYR A 88 10.71 -15.89 -7.23
CA TYR A 88 11.94 -16.18 -7.96
C TYR A 88 12.22 -15.11 -9.05
N PHE A 89 11.20 -14.73 -9.83
CA PHE A 89 11.34 -13.65 -10.81
C PHE A 89 11.72 -12.31 -10.14
N SER A 90 11.13 -11.97 -9.00
CA SER A 90 11.49 -10.77 -8.24
C SER A 90 12.98 -10.77 -7.87
N LYS A 91 13.53 -11.88 -7.37
CA LYS A 91 14.96 -11.99 -7.07
C LYS A 91 15.84 -11.76 -8.30
N VAL A 92 15.48 -12.36 -9.44
CA VAL A 92 16.20 -12.16 -10.71
C VAL A 92 16.17 -10.70 -11.15
N VAL A 93 15.00 -10.05 -11.05
CA VAL A 93 14.84 -8.63 -11.37
C VAL A 93 15.65 -7.74 -10.43
N ASP A 94 15.73 -8.07 -9.13
CA ASP A 94 16.55 -7.34 -8.16
C ASP A 94 18.04 -7.49 -8.42
N GLU A 95 18.51 -8.69 -8.79
CA GLU A 95 19.90 -8.89 -9.20
C GLU A 95 20.23 -8.07 -10.47
N LEU A 96 19.33 -8.07 -11.45
CA LEU A 96 19.46 -7.24 -12.67
C LEU A 96 19.48 -5.74 -12.34
N ASN A 97 18.61 -5.28 -11.44
CA ASN A 97 18.63 -3.90 -10.94
C ASN A 97 19.99 -3.55 -10.31
N GLY A 98 20.60 -4.50 -9.57
CA GLY A 98 21.95 -4.36 -9.04
C GLY A 98 23.00 -4.10 -10.13
N LEU A 99 22.93 -4.84 -11.24
CA LEU A 99 23.81 -4.60 -12.40
C LEU A 99 23.57 -3.24 -13.05
N HIS A 100 22.31 -2.85 -13.23
CA HIS A 100 21.96 -1.54 -13.79
C HIS A 100 22.44 -0.38 -12.90
N THR A 101 22.36 -0.54 -11.58
CA THR A 101 22.81 0.46 -10.60
C THR A 101 24.33 0.63 -10.64
N GLU A 102 25.08 -0.48 -10.69
CA GLU A 102 26.53 -0.44 -10.84
C GLU A 102 26.94 0.21 -12.16
N LEU A 103 26.26 -0.11 -13.27
CA LEU A 103 26.49 0.54 -14.56
C LEU A 103 26.21 2.04 -14.49
N ALA A 104 25.07 2.45 -13.92
CA ALA A 104 24.70 3.86 -13.78
C ALA A 104 25.80 4.64 -13.03
N LYS A 105 26.30 4.09 -11.92
CA LYS A 105 27.40 4.66 -11.14
C LYS A 105 28.68 4.78 -11.98
N GLN A 106 29.07 3.72 -12.69
CA GLN A 106 30.25 3.75 -13.55
C GLN A 106 30.12 4.79 -14.67
N LEU A 107 28.93 4.96 -15.26
CA LEU A 107 28.67 6.00 -16.26
C LEU A 107 28.78 7.42 -15.68
N ALA A 108 28.25 7.63 -14.47
CA ALA A 108 28.40 8.93 -13.80
C ALA A 108 29.88 9.27 -13.55
N ASP A 109 30.63 8.32 -12.96
CA ASP A 109 31.99 8.55 -12.48
C ASP A 109 33.02 8.60 -13.62
N THR A 110 32.87 7.76 -14.64
CA THR A 110 33.91 7.55 -15.67
C THR A 110 33.57 8.11 -17.05
N MET A 111 32.31 8.52 -17.29
CA MET A 111 31.89 9.14 -18.54
C MET A 111 31.43 10.58 -18.34
N VAL A 112 30.44 10.82 -17.47
CA VAL A 112 29.85 12.16 -17.32
C VAL A 112 30.78 13.11 -16.56
N LEU A 113 31.29 12.68 -15.39
CA LEU A 113 32.09 13.51 -14.51
C LEU A 113 33.38 14.05 -15.16
N PRO A 114 34.18 13.26 -15.93
CA PRO A 114 35.37 13.80 -16.58
C PRO A 114 35.07 14.93 -17.57
N VAL A 115 33.95 14.86 -18.30
CA VAL A 115 33.53 15.94 -19.23
C VAL A 115 33.10 17.18 -18.47
N ILE A 116 32.38 17.03 -17.35
CA ILE A 116 32.03 18.15 -16.47
C ILE A 116 33.31 18.82 -15.96
N GLN A 117 34.26 18.05 -15.44
CA GLN A 117 35.53 18.58 -14.92
C GLN A 117 36.34 19.30 -16.00
N PHE A 118 36.40 18.76 -17.22
CA PHE A 118 37.07 19.42 -18.34
C PHE A 118 36.45 20.79 -18.65
N ARG A 119 35.11 20.91 -18.63
CA ARG A 119 34.42 22.19 -18.87
C ARG A 119 34.62 23.17 -17.72
N GLU A 120 34.37 22.73 -16.50
CA GLU A 120 34.37 23.59 -15.31
C GLU A 120 35.78 24.01 -14.88
N LYS A 121 36.80 23.21 -15.19
CA LYS A 121 38.19 23.53 -14.86
C LYS A 121 38.95 24.05 -16.08
N ASP A 122 39.12 23.23 -17.10
CA ASP A 122 40.06 23.54 -18.19
C ASP A 122 39.53 24.65 -19.12
N LEU A 123 38.26 24.55 -19.56
CA LEU A 123 37.69 25.59 -20.43
C LEU A 123 37.44 26.89 -19.68
N THR A 124 37.06 26.81 -18.40
CA THR A 124 36.87 27.99 -17.55
C THR A 124 38.20 28.68 -17.24
N GLU A 125 39.29 27.93 -17.02
CA GLU A 125 40.65 28.47 -16.89
C GLU A 125 41.06 29.26 -18.15
N VAL A 126 40.84 28.67 -19.34
CA VAL A 126 41.16 29.31 -20.63
C VAL A 126 40.34 30.59 -20.83
N SER A 127 39.04 30.57 -20.51
CA SER A 127 38.18 31.77 -20.59
C SER A 127 38.66 32.87 -19.65
N THR A 128 39.00 32.51 -18.41
CA THR A 128 39.48 33.48 -17.41
C THR A 128 40.80 34.12 -17.83
N LEU A 129 41.73 33.33 -18.34
CA LEU A 129 43.02 33.83 -18.83
C LEU A 129 42.88 34.71 -20.08
N LYS A 130 41.91 34.40 -20.95
CA LYS A 130 41.55 35.26 -22.10
C LYS A 130 41.14 36.64 -21.63
N ASP A 131 40.22 36.71 -20.68
CA ASP A 131 39.70 37.99 -20.17
C ASP A 131 40.79 38.80 -19.47
N LEU A 132 41.62 38.15 -18.64
CA LEU A 132 42.76 38.78 -17.98
C LEU A 132 43.78 39.33 -18.99
N PHE A 133 44.09 38.59 -20.05
CA PHE A 133 44.96 39.05 -21.13
C PHE A 133 44.34 40.23 -21.88
N GLY A 134 43.05 40.17 -22.22
CA GLY A 134 42.33 41.26 -22.88
C GLY A 134 42.36 42.56 -22.06
N LEU A 135 42.11 42.48 -20.75
CA LEU A 135 42.19 43.62 -19.84
C LEU A 135 43.61 44.18 -19.76
N ALA A 136 44.63 43.33 -19.63
CA ALA A 136 46.03 43.76 -19.58
C ALA A 136 46.51 44.38 -20.90
N SER A 137 46.04 43.86 -22.04
CA SER A 137 46.29 44.44 -23.37
C SER A 137 45.72 45.85 -23.47
N ASN A 138 44.44 46.03 -23.12
CA ASN A 138 43.78 47.35 -23.15
C ASN A 138 44.46 48.37 -22.22
N GLU A 139 44.89 47.95 -21.04
CA GLU A 139 45.63 48.79 -20.09
C GLU A 139 46.98 49.23 -20.67
N HIS A 140 47.71 48.33 -21.33
CA HIS A 140 48.96 48.66 -22.00
C HIS A 140 48.73 49.63 -23.16
N ASP A 141 47.71 49.44 -23.99
CA ASP A 141 47.36 50.34 -25.10
C ASP A 141 47.08 51.77 -24.60
N LEU A 142 46.31 51.91 -23.51
CA LEU A 142 46.03 53.20 -22.88
C LEU A 142 47.31 53.85 -22.32
N SER A 143 48.16 53.08 -21.64
CA SER A 143 49.44 53.57 -21.09
C SER A 143 50.39 54.06 -22.20
N MET A 144 50.46 53.33 -23.32
CA MET A 144 51.25 53.69 -24.49
C MET A 144 50.71 54.93 -25.21
N ALA A 145 49.39 55.06 -25.31
CA ALA A 145 48.75 56.27 -25.84
C ALA A 145 49.06 57.51 -24.97
N LYS A 146 49.05 57.36 -23.65
CA LYS A 146 49.42 58.43 -22.70
C LYS A 146 50.90 58.82 -22.84
N TYR A 147 51.79 57.83 -22.92
CA TYR A 147 53.22 58.06 -23.15
C TYR A 147 53.50 58.78 -24.47
N SER A 148 52.82 58.39 -25.55
CA SER A 148 53.01 58.98 -26.88
C SER A 148 52.62 60.46 -26.96
N ARG A 149 51.82 60.96 -26.01
CA ARG A 149 51.36 62.36 -25.93
C ARG A 149 52.28 63.26 -25.11
N LEU A 150 53.41 62.75 -24.59
CA LEU A 150 54.36 63.55 -23.81
C LEU A 150 54.91 64.74 -24.64
N PRO A 151 54.97 65.96 -24.06
CA PRO A 151 55.39 67.15 -24.79
C PRO A 151 56.90 67.18 -25.05
N LYS A 152 57.30 67.26 -26.32
CA LYS A 152 58.72 67.30 -26.74
C LYS A 152 59.47 68.60 -26.37
N LYS A 153 58.77 69.74 -26.29
CA LYS A 153 59.39 71.08 -26.13
C LYS A 153 59.53 71.54 -24.66
N LYS A 154 58.74 70.98 -23.75
CA LYS A 154 58.74 71.30 -22.32
C LYS A 154 58.65 70.00 -21.53
N GLU A 155 59.78 69.30 -21.40
CA GLU A 155 59.83 68.05 -20.66
C GLU A 155 59.75 68.30 -19.14
N ASN A 156 58.81 67.61 -18.49
CA ASN A 156 58.78 67.47 -17.04
C ASN A 156 59.31 66.08 -16.70
N GLU A 157 60.55 66.01 -16.20
CA GLU A 157 61.24 64.75 -15.92
C GLU A 157 60.50 63.87 -14.89
N LYS A 158 59.81 64.48 -13.91
CA LYS A 158 59.02 63.71 -12.94
C LYS A 158 57.84 63.01 -13.61
N VAL A 159 57.06 63.75 -14.41
CA VAL A 159 55.89 63.22 -15.14
C VAL A 159 56.30 62.17 -16.17
N LYS A 160 57.40 62.42 -16.89
CA LYS A 160 57.98 61.46 -17.85
C LYS A 160 58.36 60.15 -17.16
N THR A 161 59.08 60.24 -16.04
CA THR A 161 59.51 59.06 -15.27
C THR A 161 58.32 58.26 -14.73
N GLU A 162 57.28 58.93 -14.24
CA GLU A 162 56.05 58.28 -13.76
C GLU A 162 55.33 57.53 -14.90
N ILE A 163 55.13 58.16 -16.06
CA ILE A 163 54.46 57.52 -17.20
C ILE A 163 55.31 56.37 -17.78
N VAL A 164 56.65 56.48 -17.82
CA VAL A 164 57.52 55.38 -18.22
C VAL A 164 57.37 54.17 -17.29
N LYS A 165 57.28 54.40 -15.97
CA LYS A 165 57.04 53.33 -15.00
C LYS A 165 55.66 52.69 -15.19
N GLU A 166 54.63 53.49 -15.45
CA GLU A 166 53.27 53.02 -15.74
C GLU A 166 53.24 52.12 -16.98
N VAL A 167 53.87 52.55 -18.09
CA VAL A 167 54.01 51.73 -19.30
C VAL A 167 54.77 50.43 -19.03
N ALA A 168 55.90 50.51 -18.31
CA ALA A 168 56.69 49.32 -17.99
C ALA A 168 55.90 48.30 -17.14
N ALA A 169 55.09 48.78 -16.20
CA ALA A 169 54.21 47.94 -15.40
C ALA A 169 53.10 47.30 -16.23
N ALA A 170 52.39 48.09 -17.06
CA ALA A 170 51.34 47.60 -17.93
C ALA A 170 51.86 46.59 -18.96
N ARG A 171 53.03 46.86 -19.57
CA ARG A 171 53.70 45.93 -20.50
C ARG A 171 54.08 44.62 -19.82
N ARG A 172 54.62 44.67 -18.60
CA ARG A 172 54.95 43.46 -17.83
C ARG A 172 53.69 42.64 -17.54
N LYS A 173 52.59 43.31 -17.15
CA LYS A 173 51.31 42.65 -16.88
C LYS A 173 50.76 41.99 -18.15
N GLN A 174 50.75 42.69 -19.28
CA GLN A 174 50.35 42.13 -20.57
C GLN A 174 51.20 40.91 -20.92
N HIS A 175 52.52 41.02 -20.88
CA HIS A 175 53.44 39.91 -21.22
C HIS A 175 53.24 38.69 -20.31
N LEU A 176 53.05 38.89 -19.00
CA LEU A 176 52.78 37.77 -18.09
C LEU A 176 51.44 37.09 -18.43
N SER A 177 50.37 37.88 -18.61
CA SER A 177 49.06 37.35 -18.94
C SER A 177 49.01 36.64 -20.31
N SER A 178 49.74 37.14 -21.32
CA SER A 178 49.84 36.50 -22.63
C SER A 178 50.58 35.18 -22.55
N LEU A 179 51.68 35.09 -21.78
CA LEU A 179 52.41 33.84 -21.58
C LEU A 179 51.53 32.78 -20.90
N GLN A 180 50.81 33.16 -19.85
CA GLN A 180 49.88 32.25 -19.17
C GLN A 180 48.77 31.78 -20.12
N TYR A 181 48.20 32.69 -20.91
CA TYR A 181 47.14 32.37 -21.84
C TYR A 181 47.62 31.46 -22.99
N TYR A 182 48.77 31.75 -23.59
CA TYR A 182 49.36 30.93 -24.66
C TYR A 182 49.70 29.53 -24.16
N CYS A 183 50.27 29.42 -22.95
CA CYS A 183 50.52 28.15 -22.29
C CYS A 183 49.23 27.35 -22.09
N ALA A 184 48.16 27.99 -21.61
CA ALA A 184 46.87 27.34 -21.39
C ALA A 184 46.26 26.83 -22.71
N LEU A 185 46.27 27.64 -23.78
CA LEU A 185 45.79 27.23 -25.10
C LEU A 185 46.62 26.11 -25.71
N ASN A 186 47.96 26.15 -25.56
CA ASN A 186 48.83 25.05 -25.99
C ASN A 186 48.54 23.76 -25.20
N ALA A 187 48.31 23.85 -23.89
CA ALA A 187 47.94 22.70 -23.06
C ALA A 187 46.56 22.16 -23.44
N LEU A 188 45.60 23.04 -23.75
CA LEU A 188 44.24 22.67 -24.17
C LEU A 188 44.24 21.75 -25.39
N GLN A 189 45.18 21.92 -26.33
CA GLN A 189 45.30 21.04 -27.50
C GLN A 189 45.59 19.57 -27.16
N TYR A 190 46.22 19.32 -26.01
CA TYR A 190 46.43 17.97 -25.49
C TYR A 190 45.27 17.54 -24.58
N ARG A 191 44.82 18.42 -23.66
CA ARG A 191 43.70 18.13 -22.75
C ARG A 191 42.43 17.77 -23.53
N LYS A 192 42.14 18.45 -24.65
CA LYS A 192 40.97 18.12 -25.50
C LYS A 192 40.99 16.68 -26.00
N ARG A 193 42.16 16.13 -26.33
CA ARG A 193 42.26 14.74 -26.82
C ARG A 193 41.96 13.75 -25.70
N ALA A 194 42.54 13.96 -24.52
CA ALA A 194 42.28 13.12 -23.35
C ALA A 194 40.80 13.20 -22.93
N ALA A 195 40.25 14.41 -22.82
CA ALA A 195 38.88 14.66 -22.41
C ALA A 195 37.81 14.07 -23.35
N MET A 196 38.13 13.82 -24.63
CA MET A 196 37.23 13.12 -25.55
C MET A 196 37.37 11.60 -25.48
N MET A 197 38.55 11.08 -25.14
CA MET A 197 38.82 9.63 -25.14
C MET A 197 38.51 8.96 -23.81
N GLU A 198 38.86 9.60 -22.69
CA GLU A 198 38.66 9.05 -21.34
C GLU A 198 37.19 8.68 -21.06
N PRO A 199 36.19 9.54 -21.35
CA PRO A 199 34.79 9.18 -21.17
C PRO A 199 34.33 7.95 -21.96
N LEU A 200 34.86 7.79 -23.18
CA LEU A 200 34.50 6.67 -24.06
C LEU A 200 35.11 5.35 -23.58
N ILE A 201 36.32 5.41 -23.02
CA ILE A 201 36.95 4.25 -22.37
C ILE A 201 36.15 3.85 -21.13
N GLY A 202 35.78 4.82 -20.29
CA GLY A 202 34.92 4.58 -19.12
C GLY A 202 33.59 3.94 -19.48
N PHE A 203 32.89 4.52 -20.47
CA PHE A 203 31.67 3.96 -21.02
C PHE A 203 31.85 2.52 -21.50
N ALA A 204 32.89 2.25 -22.31
CA ALA A 204 33.13 0.92 -22.88
C ALA A 204 33.38 -0.14 -21.78
N HIS A 205 34.20 0.18 -20.77
CA HIS A 205 34.42 -0.73 -19.64
C HIS A 205 33.13 -0.99 -18.84
N GLY A 206 32.32 0.04 -18.61
CA GLY A 206 31.02 -0.11 -17.97
C GLY A 206 30.11 -1.08 -18.72
N GLN A 207 29.99 -0.91 -20.03
CA GLN A 207 29.20 -1.80 -20.88
C GLN A 207 29.74 -3.24 -20.87
N ILE A 208 31.05 -3.44 -21.02
CA ILE A 208 31.66 -4.77 -21.00
C ILE A 208 31.34 -5.49 -19.68
N ASN A 209 31.50 -4.80 -18.55
CA ASN A 209 31.22 -5.37 -17.23
C ASN A 209 29.74 -5.71 -17.07
N PHE A 210 28.85 -4.82 -17.49
CA PHE A 210 27.40 -5.03 -17.44
C PHE A 210 26.98 -6.25 -18.25
N PHE A 211 27.38 -6.33 -19.52
CA PHE A 211 27.00 -7.45 -20.39
C PHE A 211 27.63 -8.77 -19.96
N LYS A 212 28.88 -8.76 -19.49
CA LYS A 212 29.53 -9.98 -19.01
C LYS A 212 28.80 -10.57 -17.80
N ARG A 213 28.51 -9.75 -16.78
CA ARG A 213 27.77 -10.19 -15.59
C ARG A 213 26.32 -10.52 -15.91
N GLY A 214 25.69 -9.78 -16.81
CA GLY A 214 24.34 -10.08 -17.29
C GLY A 214 24.27 -11.45 -17.98
N ALA A 215 25.24 -11.78 -18.83
CA ALA A 215 25.31 -13.10 -19.48
C ALA A 215 25.54 -14.25 -18.48
N GLU A 216 26.31 -14.01 -17.41
CA GLU A 216 26.49 -14.97 -16.32
C GLU A 216 25.19 -15.20 -15.53
N MET A 217 24.39 -14.15 -15.32
CA MET A 217 23.09 -14.22 -14.64
C MET A 217 22.04 -14.99 -15.47
N PHE A 218 21.89 -14.62 -16.74
CA PHE A 218 20.96 -15.28 -17.67
C PHE A 218 21.61 -16.50 -18.33
N SER A 219 22.04 -17.44 -17.49
CA SER A 219 22.71 -18.66 -17.92
C SER A 219 21.73 -19.80 -18.27
N LYS A 220 22.26 -20.97 -18.66
CA LYS A 220 21.47 -22.17 -18.96
C LYS A 220 20.58 -22.64 -17.81
N SER A 221 20.93 -22.35 -16.55
CA SER A 221 20.06 -22.68 -15.42
C SER A 221 18.78 -21.87 -15.44
N MET A 222 18.86 -20.59 -15.85
CA MET A 222 17.69 -19.73 -16.07
C MET A 222 16.81 -20.26 -17.20
N ASP A 223 17.41 -20.71 -18.32
CA ASP A 223 16.65 -21.32 -19.43
C ASP A 223 15.86 -22.56 -18.98
N GLY A 224 16.46 -23.38 -18.10
CA GLY A 224 15.79 -24.53 -17.49
C GLY A 224 14.58 -24.13 -16.65
N PHE A 225 14.75 -23.12 -15.79
CA PHE A 225 13.65 -22.55 -15.00
C PHE A 225 12.53 -21.96 -15.88
N LEU A 226 12.88 -21.17 -16.91
CA LEU A 226 11.90 -20.59 -17.83
C LEU A 226 11.13 -21.67 -18.60
N SER A 227 11.80 -22.77 -18.96
CA SER A 227 11.16 -23.92 -19.59
C SER A 227 10.17 -24.59 -18.64
N SER A 228 10.53 -24.81 -17.37
CA SER A 228 9.59 -25.39 -16.39
C SER A 228 8.38 -24.48 -16.13
N VAL A 229 8.59 -23.16 -16.08
CA VAL A 229 7.48 -22.20 -15.95
C VAL A 229 6.57 -22.23 -17.17
N LYS A 230 7.14 -22.35 -18.37
CA LYS A 230 6.36 -22.48 -19.60
C LYS A 230 5.51 -23.76 -19.61
N ASP A 231 6.05 -24.88 -19.15
CA ASP A 231 5.32 -26.15 -19.08
C ASP A 231 4.17 -26.06 -18.05
N MET A 232 4.40 -25.41 -16.90
CA MET A 232 3.37 -25.11 -15.91
C MET A 232 2.23 -24.26 -16.51
N VAL A 233 2.56 -23.16 -17.22
CA VAL A 233 1.56 -22.33 -17.91
C VAL A 233 0.79 -23.13 -18.96
N GLN A 234 1.46 -24.01 -19.70
CA GLN A 234 0.81 -24.88 -20.68
C GLN A 234 -0.14 -25.88 -20.01
N SER A 235 0.22 -26.44 -18.86
CA SER A 235 -0.65 -27.33 -18.08
C SER A 235 -1.92 -26.60 -17.64
N ILE A 236 -1.78 -25.41 -17.08
CA ILE A 236 -2.91 -24.55 -16.67
C ILE A 236 -3.82 -24.24 -17.88
N GLN A 237 -3.26 -23.95 -19.04
CA GLN A 237 -4.03 -23.67 -20.26
C GLN A 237 -4.83 -24.88 -20.74
N VAL A 238 -4.26 -26.09 -20.69
CA VAL A 238 -4.95 -27.33 -21.08
C VAL A 238 -6.10 -27.63 -20.11
N GLU A 239 -5.89 -27.46 -18.81
CA GLU A 239 -6.94 -27.63 -17.80
C GLU A 239 -8.06 -26.61 -17.98
N LEU A 240 -7.71 -25.35 -18.23
CA LEU A 240 -8.67 -24.29 -18.53
C LEU A 240 -9.57 -24.66 -19.72
N GLU A 241 -8.98 -25.13 -20.82
CA GLU A 241 -9.72 -25.53 -22.03
C GLU A 241 -10.64 -26.72 -21.75
N ALA A 242 -10.14 -27.74 -21.05
CA ALA A 242 -10.93 -28.92 -20.70
C ALA A 242 -12.12 -28.57 -19.79
N GLU A 243 -11.93 -27.72 -18.79
CA GLU A 243 -13.03 -27.27 -17.92
C GLU A 243 -13.98 -26.32 -18.64
N ALA A 244 -13.48 -25.44 -19.51
CA ALA A 244 -14.31 -24.57 -20.34
C ALA A 244 -15.25 -25.39 -21.26
N ASP A 245 -14.75 -26.46 -21.87
CA ASP A 245 -15.57 -27.34 -22.70
C ASP A 245 -16.63 -28.11 -21.89
N LYS A 246 -16.26 -28.65 -20.72
CA LYS A 246 -17.23 -29.28 -19.81
C LYS A 246 -18.32 -28.30 -19.39
N MET A 247 -17.95 -27.09 -19.00
CA MET A 247 -18.89 -26.03 -18.63
C MET A 247 -19.79 -25.65 -19.81
N ARG A 248 -19.25 -25.56 -21.02
CA ARG A 248 -20.02 -25.25 -22.24
C ARG A 248 -21.08 -26.32 -22.55
N VAL A 249 -20.72 -27.60 -22.42
CA VAL A 249 -21.67 -28.71 -22.61
C VAL A 249 -22.74 -28.69 -21.51
N SER A 250 -22.34 -28.56 -20.25
CA SER A 250 -23.28 -28.46 -19.13
C SER A 250 -24.23 -27.26 -19.27
N GLN A 251 -23.72 -26.11 -19.71
CA GLN A 251 -24.53 -24.93 -20.02
C GLN A 251 -25.56 -25.23 -21.11
N GLN A 252 -25.15 -25.89 -22.19
CA GLN A 252 -26.05 -26.25 -23.28
C GLN A 252 -27.15 -27.22 -22.81
N GLU A 253 -26.81 -28.21 -21.99
CA GLU A 253 -27.78 -29.16 -21.41
C GLU A 253 -28.79 -28.44 -20.50
N LEU A 254 -28.33 -27.58 -19.59
CA LEU A 254 -29.19 -26.82 -18.69
C LEU A 254 -30.13 -25.84 -19.43
N LEU A 255 -29.72 -25.35 -20.60
CA LEU A 255 -30.55 -24.49 -21.46
C LEU A 255 -31.51 -25.27 -22.36
N SER A 256 -31.33 -26.59 -22.49
CA SER A 256 -32.17 -27.44 -23.36
C SER A 256 -33.51 -27.87 -22.73
N VAL A 257 -33.79 -27.41 -21.50
CA VAL A 257 -35.05 -27.73 -20.80
C VAL A 257 -36.26 -27.10 -21.49
N SER A 258 -37.44 -27.69 -21.30
CA SER A 258 -38.67 -27.22 -21.92
C SER A 258 -39.11 -25.85 -21.41
N GLU A 259 -39.81 -25.08 -22.25
CA GLU A 259 -40.34 -23.75 -21.89
C GLU A 259 -41.26 -23.77 -20.66
N SER A 260 -41.86 -24.93 -20.34
CA SER A 260 -42.64 -25.17 -19.12
C SER A 260 -41.87 -24.94 -17.82
N VAL A 261 -40.54 -25.10 -17.83
CA VAL A 261 -39.69 -24.83 -16.66
C VAL A 261 -39.59 -23.33 -16.37
N TYR A 262 -39.65 -22.49 -17.40
CA TYR A 262 -39.50 -21.05 -17.29
C TYR A 262 -40.84 -20.29 -17.19
N THR A 263 -41.94 -20.94 -17.57
CA THR A 263 -43.26 -20.29 -17.62
C THR A 263 -44.01 -20.52 -16.30
N PRO A 264 -44.32 -19.47 -15.52
CA PRO A 264 -45.07 -19.63 -14.29
C PRO A 264 -46.49 -20.11 -14.61
N ASP A 265 -47.00 -21.02 -13.78
CA ASP A 265 -48.43 -21.40 -13.77
C ASP A 265 -48.90 -22.14 -15.05
N ILE A 266 -48.00 -22.81 -15.78
CA ILE A 266 -48.32 -23.43 -17.09
C ILE A 266 -49.31 -24.63 -17.01
N ASP A 267 -49.34 -25.34 -15.88
CA ASP A 267 -50.05 -26.62 -15.72
C ASP A 267 -50.90 -26.65 -14.43
N VAL A 268 -51.74 -25.63 -14.22
CA VAL A 268 -52.62 -25.50 -13.03
C VAL A 268 -53.51 -26.74 -12.80
N ALA A 269 -53.84 -27.48 -13.87
CA ALA A 269 -54.73 -28.64 -13.82
C ALA A 269 -54.03 -29.98 -13.50
N THR A 270 -52.72 -30.09 -13.72
CA THR A 270 -51.92 -31.32 -13.56
C THR A 270 -50.75 -31.16 -12.59
N ALA A 271 -50.60 -29.99 -11.97
CA ALA A 271 -49.54 -29.69 -11.02
C ALA A 271 -49.50 -30.73 -9.89
N GLN A 272 -48.39 -31.46 -9.80
CA GLN A 272 -48.09 -32.34 -8.67
C GLN A 272 -47.67 -31.46 -7.47
N ILE A 273 -48.58 -31.30 -6.52
CA ILE A 273 -48.39 -30.47 -5.32
C ILE A 273 -47.90 -31.37 -4.18
N ASN A 274 -46.69 -31.13 -3.68
CA ASN A 274 -46.19 -31.87 -2.54
C ASN A 274 -46.67 -31.26 -1.22
N ARG A 275 -47.63 -31.92 -0.56
CA ARG A 275 -48.23 -31.45 0.69
C ARG A 275 -47.47 -31.86 1.96
N ASN A 276 -46.43 -32.67 1.82
CA ASN A 276 -45.68 -33.24 2.95
C ASN A 276 -44.31 -32.57 3.15
N LEU A 277 -44.08 -31.42 2.52
CA LEU A 277 -42.84 -30.66 2.68
C LEU A 277 -42.68 -30.20 4.12
N ILE A 278 -41.48 -30.38 4.66
CA ILE A 278 -41.05 -29.87 5.99
C ILE A 278 -39.95 -28.81 5.84
N GLN A 279 -39.56 -28.55 4.59
CA GLN A 279 -38.63 -27.50 4.20
C GLN A 279 -39.07 -26.98 2.83
N LYS A 280 -38.99 -25.66 2.61
CA LYS A 280 -39.23 -25.04 1.30
C LYS A 280 -38.38 -23.78 1.15
N THR A 281 -37.94 -23.53 -0.08
CA THR A 281 -37.16 -22.35 -0.47
C THR A 281 -37.68 -21.80 -1.80
N GLY A 282 -37.53 -20.50 -2.02
CA GLY A 282 -38.01 -19.86 -3.25
C GLY A 282 -38.25 -18.36 -3.09
N TYR A 283 -38.45 -17.66 -4.22
CA TYR A 283 -38.80 -16.25 -4.21
C TYR A 283 -40.28 -16.04 -3.88
N LEU A 284 -40.56 -15.09 -3.00
CA LEU A 284 -41.91 -14.60 -2.71
C LEU A 284 -41.91 -13.07 -2.74
N ASN A 285 -43.06 -12.45 -3.00
CA ASN A 285 -43.22 -11.02 -2.77
C ASN A 285 -43.74 -10.77 -1.37
N LEU A 286 -42.98 -10.04 -0.55
CA LEU A 286 -43.38 -9.60 0.78
C LEU A 286 -44.13 -8.28 0.69
N ARG A 287 -45.29 -8.22 1.34
CA ARG A 287 -46.04 -6.96 1.48
C ARG A 287 -45.49 -6.14 2.65
N ASN A 288 -45.00 -4.95 2.34
CA ASN A 288 -44.59 -3.95 3.32
C ASN A 288 -45.65 -2.84 3.38
N LYS A 289 -46.28 -2.66 4.54
CA LYS A 289 -47.26 -1.58 4.75
C LYS A 289 -46.57 -0.42 5.47
N THR A 290 -46.27 0.65 4.76
CA THR A 290 -45.67 1.87 5.31
C THR A 290 -46.78 2.88 5.58
N GLY A 291 -47.18 3.05 6.85
CA GLY A 291 -48.28 3.96 7.22
C GLY A 291 -49.68 3.38 6.97
N LEU A 292 -50.69 4.25 6.91
CA LEU A 292 -52.11 3.82 6.88
C LEU A 292 -52.60 3.40 5.48
N VAL A 293 -52.03 3.96 4.41
CA VAL A 293 -52.56 3.84 3.04
C VAL A 293 -51.55 3.27 2.04
N THR A 294 -50.26 3.54 2.20
CA THR A 294 -49.24 3.10 1.24
C THR A 294 -48.75 1.68 1.52
N THR A 295 -48.75 0.84 0.48
CA THR A 295 -48.24 -0.53 0.51
C THR A 295 -47.26 -0.73 -0.64
N THR A 296 -46.19 -1.47 -0.37
CA THR A 296 -45.19 -1.88 -1.35
C THR A 296 -45.02 -3.39 -1.30
N TRP A 297 -44.58 -3.97 -2.42
CA TRP A 297 -44.32 -5.40 -2.54
C TRP A 297 -42.87 -5.59 -2.98
N GLU A 298 -42.13 -6.42 -2.26
CA GLU A 298 -40.71 -6.63 -2.49
C GLU A 298 -40.41 -8.10 -2.74
N ARG A 299 -39.75 -8.41 -3.87
CA ARG A 299 -39.38 -9.78 -4.24
C ARG A 299 -38.11 -10.19 -3.51
N LEU A 300 -38.24 -11.09 -2.55
CA LEU A 300 -37.14 -11.55 -1.70
C LEU A 300 -37.06 -13.08 -1.72
N TYR A 301 -35.89 -13.63 -1.40
CA TYR A 301 -35.71 -15.08 -1.35
C TYR A 301 -36.01 -15.59 0.06
N PHE A 302 -36.96 -16.51 0.18
CA PHE A 302 -37.37 -17.09 1.45
C PHE A 302 -36.94 -18.54 1.56
N PHE A 303 -36.62 -18.97 2.78
CA PHE A 303 -36.30 -20.35 3.07
C PHE A 303 -36.67 -20.70 4.52
N THR A 304 -37.09 -21.93 4.74
CA THR A 304 -37.38 -22.44 6.08
C THR A 304 -36.15 -23.11 6.68
N GLN A 305 -35.77 -22.74 7.90
CA GLN A 305 -34.59 -23.27 8.59
C GLN A 305 -34.87 -23.38 10.09
N GLY A 306 -34.75 -24.58 10.67
CA GLY A 306 -34.86 -24.77 12.12
C GLY A 306 -36.19 -24.33 12.74
N GLY A 307 -37.32 -24.49 12.04
CA GLY A 307 -38.62 -24.01 12.50
C GLY A 307 -38.89 -22.52 12.21
N ASN A 308 -37.93 -21.81 11.63
CA ASN A 308 -38.05 -20.40 11.29
C ASN A 308 -38.24 -20.17 9.79
N LEU A 309 -38.89 -19.05 9.46
CA LEU A 309 -38.89 -18.47 8.13
C LEU A 309 -37.82 -17.38 8.02
N MET A 310 -36.85 -17.63 7.15
CA MET A 310 -35.72 -16.75 6.87
C MET A 310 -35.94 -16.03 5.54
N CYS A 311 -35.33 -14.86 5.38
CA CYS A 311 -35.37 -14.06 4.16
C CYS A 311 -34.00 -13.48 3.82
N GLN A 312 -33.57 -13.65 2.57
CA GLN A 312 -32.32 -13.11 2.05
C GLN A 312 -32.61 -12.22 0.82
N PRO A 313 -32.36 -10.90 0.91
CA PRO A 313 -32.37 -10.01 -0.25
C PRO A 313 -31.26 -10.37 -1.24
N ARG A 314 -31.48 -10.10 -2.53
CA ARG A 314 -30.44 -10.29 -3.56
C ARG A 314 -29.26 -9.34 -3.28
N GLY A 315 -28.06 -9.90 -3.17
CA GLY A 315 -26.84 -9.14 -2.86
C GLY A 315 -26.46 -9.11 -1.38
N ALA A 316 -27.30 -9.65 -0.48
CA ALA A 316 -26.94 -9.84 0.92
C ALA A 316 -26.11 -11.13 1.12
N VAL A 317 -25.10 -11.07 1.98
CA VAL A 317 -24.23 -12.22 2.31
C VAL A 317 -24.99 -13.31 3.10
N ALA A 318 -25.96 -12.92 3.91
CA ALA A 318 -26.75 -13.84 4.74
C ALA A 318 -28.24 -13.45 4.80
N GLY A 319 -29.10 -14.42 5.11
CA GLY A 319 -30.52 -14.22 5.34
C GLY A 319 -30.84 -13.85 6.80
N GLY A 320 -31.82 -12.98 6.99
CA GLY A 320 -32.35 -12.59 8.30
C GLY A 320 -33.59 -13.38 8.69
N LEU A 321 -33.82 -13.50 10.00
CA LEU A 321 -35.05 -14.08 10.55
C LEU A 321 -36.23 -13.13 10.30
N ILE A 322 -37.31 -13.64 9.69
CA ILE A 322 -38.54 -12.89 9.48
C ILE A 322 -39.62 -13.29 10.48
N GLN A 323 -39.83 -14.59 10.65
CA GLN A 323 -40.91 -15.10 11.47
C GLN A 323 -40.55 -16.47 12.02
N ASP A 324 -40.68 -16.63 13.34
CA ASP A 324 -40.71 -17.96 13.96
C ASP A 324 -42.03 -18.64 13.57
N LEU A 325 -41.97 -19.83 12.97
CA LEU A 325 -43.15 -20.55 12.51
C LEU A 325 -43.76 -21.42 13.62
N ASP A 326 -43.15 -21.47 14.79
CA ASP A 326 -43.69 -22.20 15.94
C ASP A 326 -45.07 -21.66 16.32
N ASN A 327 -46.07 -22.56 16.37
CA ASN A 327 -47.48 -22.23 16.62
C ASN A 327 -48.09 -21.15 15.70
N CYS A 328 -47.43 -20.81 14.58
CA CYS A 328 -48.01 -19.91 13.60
C CYS A 328 -49.15 -20.59 12.85
N SER A 329 -50.14 -19.82 12.43
CA SER A 329 -51.16 -20.26 11.48
C SER A 329 -50.89 -19.64 10.12
N VAL A 330 -51.03 -20.43 9.05
CA VAL A 330 -50.92 -19.94 7.68
C VAL A 330 -52.23 -20.17 6.93
N MET A 331 -52.69 -19.14 6.23
CA MET A 331 -53.96 -19.19 5.51
C MET A 331 -53.91 -18.42 4.20
N ALA A 332 -54.72 -18.85 3.25
CA ALA A 332 -55.02 -18.13 2.03
C ALA A 332 -55.67 -16.78 2.35
N VAL A 333 -55.25 -15.70 1.68
CA VAL A 333 -55.86 -14.37 1.83
C VAL A 333 -56.00 -13.67 0.49
N ASP A 334 -57.13 -12.99 0.29
CA ASP A 334 -57.30 -12.04 -0.81
C ASP A 334 -56.71 -10.68 -0.39
N CYS A 335 -55.71 -10.20 -1.13
CA CYS A 335 -55.00 -8.97 -0.79
C CYS A 335 -54.74 -8.15 -2.06
N GLU A 336 -55.29 -6.93 -2.14
CA GLU A 336 -55.03 -5.98 -3.24
C GLU A 336 -55.26 -6.56 -4.65
N ASP A 337 -56.24 -7.47 -4.81
CA ASP A 337 -56.53 -8.18 -6.07
C ASP A 337 -55.32 -8.95 -6.67
N ARG A 338 -54.37 -9.35 -5.81
CA ARG A 338 -53.19 -10.13 -6.20
C ARG A 338 -53.47 -11.63 -6.04
N ARG A 339 -53.11 -12.40 -7.08
CA ARG A 339 -53.19 -13.86 -7.09
C ARG A 339 -52.18 -14.47 -6.10
N TYR A 340 -52.54 -15.61 -5.52
CA TYR A 340 -51.65 -16.48 -4.73
C TYR A 340 -51.05 -15.82 -3.48
N CYS A 341 -51.86 -14.99 -2.80
CA CYS A 341 -51.49 -14.39 -1.53
C CYS A 341 -51.87 -15.28 -0.33
N PHE A 342 -50.95 -15.39 0.62
CA PHE A 342 -51.16 -16.08 1.89
C PHE A 342 -50.59 -15.26 3.04
N GLN A 343 -51.16 -15.45 4.22
CA GLN A 343 -50.76 -14.74 5.44
C GLN A 343 -50.30 -15.75 6.49
N ILE A 344 -49.17 -15.47 7.12
CA ILE A 344 -48.68 -16.20 8.29
C ILE A 344 -48.97 -15.33 9.51
N SER A 345 -49.84 -15.79 10.40
CA SER A 345 -50.25 -15.07 11.61
C SER A 345 -49.58 -15.66 12.85
N THR A 346 -49.08 -14.77 13.70
CA THR A 346 -48.40 -15.14 14.95
C THR A 346 -49.35 -15.83 15.94
N PRO A 347 -48.83 -16.62 16.90
CA PRO A 347 -49.65 -17.26 17.93
C PRO A 347 -50.49 -16.27 18.77
N SER A 348 -50.04 -15.01 18.86
CA SER A 348 -50.72 -13.94 19.60
C SER A 348 -51.98 -13.38 18.93
N GLY A 349 -52.33 -13.85 17.72
CA GLY A 349 -53.49 -13.38 16.96
C GLY A 349 -53.31 -12.00 16.31
N LYS A 350 -52.12 -11.39 16.41
CA LYS A 350 -51.78 -10.14 15.72
C LYS A 350 -51.71 -10.35 14.19
N PRO A 351 -52.05 -9.33 13.38
CA PRO A 351 -51.93 -9.41 11.93
C PRO A 351 -50.46 -9.68 11.58
N GLY A 352 -50.22 -10.78 10.88
CA GLY A 352 -48.88 -11.22 10.53
C GLY A 352 -48.47 -10.82 9.11
N ILE A 353 -47.44 -11.47 8.59
CA ILE A 353 -46.85 -11.12 7.30
C ILE A 353 -47.70 -11.66 6.14
N ILE A 354 -47.78 -10.91 5.05
CA ILE A 354 -48.46 -11.31 3.82
C ILE A 354 -47.43 -11.52 2.72
N LEU A 355 -47.48 -12.69 2.12
CA LEU A 355 -46.58 -13.17 1.08
C LEU A 355 -47.37 -13.52 -0.17
N GLN A 356 -46.71 -13.41 -1.33
CA GLN A 356 -47.27 -13.77 -2.62
C GLN A 356 -46.35 -14.75 -3.37
N ALA A 357 -46.91 -15.87 -3.83
CA ALA A 357 -46.25 -16.83 -4.71
C ALA A 357 -46.55 -16.57 -6.19
N GLU A 358 -45.76 -17.16 -7.09
CA GLU A 358 -45.90 -16.94 -8.55
C GLU A 358 -46.78 -17.95 -9.28
N SER A 359 -47.09 -19.10 -8.66
CA SER A 359 -47.95 -20.14 -9.24
C SER A 359 -48.82 -20.81 -8.18
N ARG A 360 -49.89 -21.49 -8.62
CA ARG A 360 -50.74 -22.27 -7.70
C ARG A 360 -49.98 -23.37 -6.96
N LYS A 361 -49.04 -24.02 -7.64
CA LYS A 361 -48.21 -25.07 -7.03
C LYS A 361 -47.37 -24.51 -5.89
N GLU A 362 -46.59 -23.47 -6.18
CA GLU A 362 -45.74 -22.82 -5.17
C GLU A 362 -46.57 -22.33 -3.98
N TYR A 363 -47.71 -21.72 -4.28
CA TYR A 363 -48.68 -21.26 -3.30
C TYR A 363 -49.17 -22.35 -2.33
N GLU A 364 -49.70 -23.46 -2.85
CA GLU A 364 -50.20 -24.56 -2.02
C GLU A 364 -49.06 -25.24 -1.25
N GLU A 365 -47.87 -25.41 -1.87
CA GLU A 365 -46.71 -26.00 -1.22
C GLU A 365 -46.15 -25.14 -0.08
N TRP A 366 -46.10 -23.80 -0.23
CA TRP A 366 -45.69 -22.88 0.85
C TRP A 366 -46.64 -22.95 2.04
N ILE A 367 -47.94 -22.95 1.81
CA ILE A 367 -48.95 -23.10 2.88
C ILE A 367 -48.81 -24.46 3.58
N CYS A 368 -48.63 -25.55 2.81
CA CYS A 368 -48.47 -26.88 3.40
C CYS A 368 -47.18 -26.98 4.21
N ALA A 369 -46.05 -26.47 3.68
CA ALA A 369 -44.76 -26.50 4.36
C ALA A 369 -44.80 -25.76 5.70
N VAL A 370 -45.34 -24.54 5.71
CA VAL A 370 -45.45 -23.73 6.95
C VAL A 370 -46.39 -24.42 7.96
N ASN A 371 -47.53 -24.98 7.51
CA ASN A 371 -48.43 -25.73 8.40
C ASN A 371 -47.76 -26.98 8.99
N ASN A 372 -46.99 -27.72 8.19
CA ASN A 372 -46.30 -28.92 8.64
C ASN A 372 -45.22 -28.59 9.68
N ILE A 373 -44.43 -27.55 9.44
CA ILE A 373 -43.41 -27.07 10.38
C ILE A 373 -44.06 -26.62 11.70
N SER A 374 -45.09 -25.80 11.62
CA SER A 374 -45.84 -25.32 12.81
C SER A 374 -46.40 -26.47 13.65
N ARG A 375 -46.93 -27.53 13.00
CA ARG A 375 -47.50 -28.69 13.71
C ARG A 375 -46.48 -29.70 14.22
N GLN A 376 -45.37 -29.90 13.51
CA GLN A 376 -44.37 -30.93 13.85
C GLN A 376 -43.68 -30.69 15.18
N ILE A 377 -43.57 -29.42 15.62
CA ILE A 377 -43.03 -29.09 16.93
C ILE A 377 -43.95 -29.59 18.05
N TYR A 378 -45.27 -29.66 17.85
CA TYR A 378 -46.25 -29.99 18.90
C TYR A 378 -46.81 -31.41 18.89
N LEU A 379 -46.81 -32.08 17.73
CA LEU A 379 -47.44 -33.40 17.56
C LEU A 379 -46.48 -34.59 17.75
N THR A 380 -45.25 -34.35 18.19
CA THR A 380 -44.27 -35.42 18.45
C THR A 380 -44.18 -35.68 19.96
N ASP A 381 -44.10 -36.95 20.36
CA ASP A 381 -44.04 -37.41 21.77
C ASP A 381 -42.84 -36.84 22.56
N ASN A 382 -41.87 -36.20 21.87
CA ASN A 382 -40.77 -35.45 22.45
C ASN A 382 -40.50 -34.16 21.63
N PRO A 383 -41.17 -33.04 21.94
CA PRO A 383 -41.05 -31.78 21.19
C PRO A 383 -39.64 -31.17 21.28
N GLU A 384 -38.93 -31.36 22.41
CA GLU A 384 -37.55 -30.88 22.60
C GLU A 384 -36.56 -31.58 21.64
N ALA A 385 -36.66 -32.90 21.46
CA ALA A 385 -35.77 -33.64 20.56
C ALA A 385 -35.98 -33.28 19.07
N VAL A 386 -37.20 -32.96 18.66
CA VAL A 386 -37.52 -32.54 17.28
C VAL A 386 -37.07 -31.10 17.03
N ALA A 387 -37.29 -30.20 17.99
CA ALA A 387 -36.75 -28.84 17.94
C ALA A 387 -35.22 -28.86 17.87
N ILE A 388 -34.54 -29.69 18.67
CA ILE A 388 -33.07 -29.88 18.61
C ILE A 388 -32.62 -30.40 17.23
N LYS A 389 -33.34 -31.36 16.63
CA LYS A 389 -33.00 -31.92 15.32
C LYS A 389 -33.20 -30.92 14.17
N LEU A 390 -34.30 -30.15 14.19
CA LEU A 390 -34.56 -29.07 13.23
C LEU A 390 -33.51 -27.95 13.36
N ASN A 391 -33.15 -27.60 14.60
CA ASN A 391 -32.18 -26.56 14.89
C ASN A 391 -30.72 -27.01 14.61
N GLN A 392 -30.42 -28.32 14.68
CA GLN A 392 -29.15 -28.88 14.19
C GLN A 392 -28.94 -28.65 12.69
N THR A 393 -30.01 -28.72 11.88
CA THR A 393 -29.94 -28.37 10.45
C THR A 393 -29.74 -26.87 10.26
N ALA A 394 -30.21 -26.03 11.19
CA ALA A 394 -29.92 -24.59 11.19
C ALA A 394 -28.43 -24.33 11.46
N LEU A 395 -27.84 -24.97 12.47
CA LEU A 395 -26.42 -24.86 12.78
C LEU A 395 -25.51 -25.26 11.60
N GLN A 396 -25.89 -26.27 10.80
CA GLN A 396 -25.16 -26.72 9.61
C GLN A 396 -25.29 -25.79 8.40
N ALA A 397 -26.33 -24.96 8.34
CA ALA A 397 -26.57 -24.02 7.24
C ALA A 397 -26.15 -22.57 7.57
N VAL A 398 -25.85 -22.25 8.84
CA VAL A 398 -25.24 -20.97 9.27
C VAL A 398 -23.72 -21.10 9.48
N THR A 399 -23.16 -22.32 9.47
CA THR A 399 -21.71 -22.48 9.30
C THR A 399 -21.39 -22.32 7.80
N PRO A 400 -20.53 -21.38 7.39
CA PRO A 400 -19.97 -21.46 6.05
C PRO A 400 -19.26 -22.81 5.95
N ILE A 401 -19.63 -23.61 4.97
CA ILE A 401 -18.87 -24.79 4.57
C ILE A 401 -17.56 -24.27 3.99
N THR A 402 -16.59 -23.95 4.84
CA THR A 402 -15.18 -24.08 4.48
C THR A 402 -14.77 -25.50 4.81
N SER A 403 -15.43 -26.49 4.19
CA SER A 403 -14.88 -27.84 4.18
C SER A 403 -13.75 -27.85 3.16
N PHE A 404 -12.51 -27.70 3.66
CA PHE A 404 -11.38 -28.38 3.08
C PHE A 404 -11.66 -29.89 3.18
N GLY A 405 -12.40 -30.41 2.20
CA GLY A 405 -12.63 -31.83 2.03
C GLY A 405 -11.36 -32.47 1.49
N LYS A 406 -10.52 -33.03 2.38
CA LYS A 406 -9.65 -34.14 1.99
C LYS A 406 -10.55 -35.23 1.41
N LYS A 407 -10.30 -35.59 0.14
CA LYS A 407 -10.90 -36.75 -0.53
C LYS A 407 -10.86 -37.96 0.40
N GLN A 408 -12.02 -38.39 0.87
CA GLN A 408 -12.22 -39.69 1.47
C GLN A 408 -12.64 -40.62 0.32
N GLU A 409 -11.69 -41.42 -0.16
CA GLU A 409 -11.96 -42.47 -1.14
C GLU A 409 -12.92 -43.50 -0.53
N SER A 410 -14.14 -43.56 -1.05
CA SER A 410 -15.05 -44.66 -0.82
C SER A 410 -14.72 -45.79 -1.80
N SER A 411 -13.98 -46.80 -1.36
CA SER A 411 -13.82 -48.05 -2.12
C SER A 411 -14.94 -49.02 -1.74
N CYS A 412 -15.75 -49.38 -2.74
CA CYS A 412 -16.78 -50.40 -2.63
C CYS A 412 -16.14 -51.78 -2.79
N SER A 413 -16.50 -52.71 -1.90
CA SER A 413 -16.03 -54.09 -1.84
C SER A 413 -16.43 -54.93 -3.06
N SER A 414 -15.50 -55.72 -3.60
CA SER A 414 -15.79 -56.95 -4.35
C SER A 414 -14.66 -57.97 -4.21
N GLN A 415 -15.06 -59.23 -4.16
CA GLN A 415 -14.36 -60.38 -3.60
C GLN A 415 -13.36 -61.07 -4.55
N ASN A 416 -12.49 -61.89 -3.94
CA ASN A 416 -11.89 -63.16 -4.42
C ASN A 416 -10.65 -63.13 -5.33
N ILE A 417 -9.48 -63.55 -4.80
CA ILE A 417 -8.84 -64.87 -4.99
C ILE A 417 -7.46 -64.93 -4.27
N LYS A 418 -7.15 -66.13 -3.77
CA LYS A 418 -6.01 -66.62 -2.96
C LYS A 418 -4.60 -66.40 -3.58
N ASN A 419 -3.58 -66.22 -2.73
CA ASN A 419 -2.54 -67.22 -2.48
C ASN A 419 -1.55 -66.80 -1.38
N SER A 420 -0.87 -67.82 -0.86
CA SER A 420 -0.12 -67.96 0.39
C SER A 420 1.37 -67.58 0.33
N ASP A 421 1.95 -67.52 1.54
CA ASP A 421 3.32 -67.94 1.93
C ASP A 421 4.38 -66.89 2.34
N ILE A 422 4.65 -66.88 3.66
CA ILE A 422 5.93 -67.16 4.37
C ILE A 422 7.02 -66.05 4.55
N GLU A 423 7.27 -65.79 5.85
CA GLU A 423 8.49 -65.50 6.65
C GLU A 423 9.28 -64.16 6.66
N ASP A 424 9.49 -63.68 7.91
CA ASP A 424 10.64 -63.02 8.59
C ASP A 424 11.39 -61.85 7.91
N ASP A 425 11.89 -60.80 8.58
CA ASP A 425 12.44 -60.66 9.92
C ASP A 425 12.48 -59.16 10.37
N LYS A 426 12.66 -58.96 11.68
CA LYS A 426 12.92 -57.75 12.52
C LYS A 426 13.26 -56.38 11.90
N ILE A 427 12.59 -55.32 12.41
CA ILE A 427 13.15 -53.94 12.51
C ILE A 427 12.75 -53.25 13.84
N VAL A 428 13.75 -52.61 14.46
CA VAL A 428 13.82 -51.77 15.69
C VAL A 428 12.99 -50.46 15.56
N PRO A 429 12.47 -49.86 16.65
CA PRO A 429 11.36 -48.90 16.60
C PRO A 429 11.78 -47.47 16.17
N LYS A 430 10.92 -46.85 15.36
CA LYS A 430 11.01 -45.45 14.93
C LYS A 430 10.07 -44.59 15.78
N ALA A 431 10.61 -43.48 16.28
CA ALA A 431 9.99 -42.55 17.22
C ALA A 431 8.61 -42.04 16.77
N THR A 432 7.67 -42.05 17.72
CA THR A 432 6.39 -41.35 17.68
C THR A 432 6.66 -39.85 17.68
N ALA A 433 6.42 -39.18 16.55
CA ALA A 433 6.32 -37.73 16.49
C ALA A 433 4.89 -37.34 16.89
N SER A 434 4.77 -36.69 18.06
CA SER A 434 3.55 -36.03 18.52
C SER A 434 3.22 -34.83 17.62
N ILE A 435 1.96 -34.75 17.19
CA ILE A 435 1.36 -33.60 16.54
C ILE A 435 1.27 -32.48 17.61
N PRO A 436 1.72 -31.24 17.38
CA PRO A 436 1.51 -30.15 18.31
C PRO A 436 0.04 -29.70 18.25
N GLU A 437 -0.63 -29.68 19.40
CA GLU A 437 -1.95 -29.07 19.59
C GLU A 437 -1.88 -27.57 19.29
N THR A 438 -2.90 -27.04 18.62
CA THR A 438 -3.06 -25.60 18.35
C THR A 438 -3.34 -24.89 19.68
N GLU A 439 -2.47 -23.98 20.13
CA GLU A 439 -2.69 -23.22 21.36
C GLU A 439 -3.98 -22.40 21.27
N GLU A 440 -4.95 -22.67 22.15
CA GLU A 440 -6.19 -21.88 22.27
C GLU A 440 -5.90 -20.50 22.88
N LEU A 441 -5.80 -19.46 22.03
CA LEU A 441 -5.47 -18.06 22.40
C LEU A 441 -6.48 -17.41 23.37
N ILE A 442 -7.76 -17.81 23.31
CA ILE A 442 -8.84 -17.33 24.16
C ILE A 442 -9.60 -18.55 24.70
N ALA A 443 -9.85 -18.61 26.01
CA ALA A 443 -10.60 -19.72 26.61
C ALA A 443 -12.06 -19.74 26.10
N PRO A 444 -12.60 -20.91 25.74
CA PRO A 444 -14.02 -21.05 25.45
C PRO A 444 -14.88 -20.58 26.64
N GLY A 445 -15.83 -19.67 26.38
CA GLY A 445 -16.74 -19.14 27.41
C GLY A 445 -16.26 -17.88 28.14
N THR A 446 -15.13 -17.27 27.75
CA THR A 446 -14.69 -15.98 28.29
C THR A 446 -15.78 -14.90 28.08
N PRO A 447 -16.19 -14.17 29.14
CA PRO A 447 -17.20 -13.13 29.01
C PRO A 447 -16.69 -11.94 28.20
N ILE A 448 -17.56 -11.39 27.33
CA ILE A 448 -17.31 -10.18 26.56
C ILE A 448 -18.02 -9.00 27.24
N GLN A 449 -17.28 -7.93 27.50
CA GLN A 449 -17.82 -6.69 28.06
C GLN A 449 -18.10 -5.69 26.94
N PHE A 450 -19.29 -5.09 26.94
CA PHE A 450 -19.73 -4.11 25.93
C PHE A 450 -19.76 -2.67 26.44
N ASP A 451 -19.56 -2.46 27.74
CA ASP A 451 -19.50 -1.15 28.38
C ASP A 451 -18.11 -0.93 28.98
N ILE A 452 -17.51 0.22 28.68
CA ILE A 452 -16.23 0.64 29.26
C ILE A 452 -16.52 1.45 30.53
N VAL A 453 -16.79 0.75 31.63
CA VAL A 453 -16.97 1.37 32.96
C VAL A 453 -16.07 0.63 33.94
N LEU A 454 -14.89 1.18 34.20
CA LEU A 454 -14.13 0.79 35.39
C LEU A 454 -14.83 1.39 36.61
N PRO A 455 -14.95 0.66 37.74
CA PRO A 455 -15.41 1.24 38.99
C PRO A 455 -14.53 2.44 39.33
N ALA A 456 -15.13 3.59 39.64
CA ALA A 456 -14.42 4.78 40.02
C ALA A 456 -13.55 4.53 41.27
N THR A 457 -12.26 4.26 41.07
CA THR A 457 -11.25 4.22 42.13
C THR A 457 -10.71 5.60 42.48
N GLU A 458 -11.17 6.68 41.85
CA GLU A 458 -10.70 8.05 42.11
C GLU A 458 -11.56 8.87 43.09
N PHE A 459 -12.53 8.26 43.78
CA PHE A 459 -13.33 8.95 44.81
C PHE A 459 -12.73 8.96 46.22
N LEU A 460 -11.47 8.55 46.41
CA LEU A 460 -10.84 8.50 47.74
C LEU A 460 -9.82 9.59 48.07
N ASP A 461 -9.38 10.43 47.12
CA ASP A 461 -8.36 11.48 47.41
C ASP A 461 -8.89 12.91 47.54
N GLN A 462 -10.20 13.16 47.39
CA GLN A 462 -10.76 14.52 47.52
C GLN A 462 -11.24 14.91 48.93
N ASN A 463 -11.07 14.07 49.95
CA ASN A 463 -11.44 14.41 51.33
C ASN A 463 -10.23 14.77 52.22
N ARG A 464 -9.47 15.78 51.78
CA ARG A 464 -8.76 16.70 52.69
C ARG A 464 -9.04 18.16 52.31
N GLY A 465 -10.24 18.59 52.67
CA GLY A 465 -10.59 19.93 53.14
C GLY A 465 -9.90 21.15 52.51
N GLY A 466 -10.61 21.78 51.57
CA GLY A 466 -11.29 23.04 51.90
C GLY A 466 -10.79 24.31 51.22
N ARG A 467 -11.61 24.85 50.29
CA ARG A 467 -12.04 26.26 50.32
C ARG A 467 -13.27 26.49 49.43
N ARG A 468 -14.21 27.25 49.99
CA ARG A 468 -15.54 27.57 49.45
C ARG A 468 -15.45 28.46 48.20
N THR A 469 -16.26 28.16 47.20
CA THR A 469 -16.59 29.04 46.07
C THR A 469 -17.55 30.16 46.50
N ASN A 470 -17.31 31.38 46.01
CA ASN A 470 -18.21 32.54 46.11
C ASN A 470 -18.97 32.71 44.76
N PRO A 471 -20.20 33.26 44.73
CA PRO A 471 -21.13 33.11 43.60
C PRO A 471 -21.06 34.23 42.54
N PHE A 472 -19.97 34.99 42.46
CA PHE A 472 -19.75 35.98 41.42
C PHE A 472 -18.42 35.69 40.75
N GLY A 473 -18.50 35.22 39.51
CA GLY A 473 -17.35 34.86 38.70
C GLY A 473 -16.45 36.06 38.44
N GLU A 474 -15.19 35.92 38.83
CA GLU A 474 -13.98 36.32 38.13
C GLU A 474 -12.78 36.06 39.06
N THR A 475 -11.86 35.17 38.65
CA THR A 475 -10.43 35.29 38.94
C THR A 475 -9.63 34.44 37.94
N GLU A 476 -8.78 35.17 37.22
CA GLU A 476 -7.37 34.90 36.89
C GLU A 476 -7.01 33.70 35.99
N ASP A 477 -6.54 34.07 34.78
CA ASP A 477 -5.60 33.30 33.96
C ASP A 477 -4.49 32.67 34.81
N GLY A 478 -4.30 31.35 34.69
CA GLY A 478 -3.19 30.67 35.34
C GLY A 478 -3.32 29.16 35.40
N SER A 479 -2.84 28.50 34.33
CA SER A 479 -2.35 27.12 34.27
C SER A 479 -3.32 25.98 34.65
N PHE A 480 -3.79 25.27 33.62
CA PHE A 480 -4.06 23.84 33.74
C PHE A 480 -2.73 23.14 34.09
N PRO A 481 -2.62 22.38 35.20
CA PRO A 481 -1.44 21.57 35.41
C PRO A 481 -1.52 20.32 34.51
N GLU A 482 -0.42 20.04 33.81
CA GLU A 482 -0.10 18.84 33.01
C GLU A 482 -0.49 18.80 31.51
N ALA A 483 -0.67 19.95 30.85
CA ALA A 483 -0.87 20.00 29.40
C ALA A 483 0.36 20.46 28.57
N GLU A 484 1.49 20.82 29.19
CA GLU A 484 2.58 21.50 28.45
C GLU A 484 3.83 20.66 28.10
N ASP A 485 3.97 19.40 28.53
CA ASP A 485 5.25 18.66 28.34
C ASP A 485 5.12 17.25 27.71
N SER A 486 4.11 16.99 26.86
CA SER A 486 4.08 15.74 26.07
C SER A 486 4.49 15.99 24.63
N LEU A 487 5.62 15.38 24.23
CA LEU A 487 6.20 15.46 22.88
C LEU A 487 5.29 14.86 21.78
N LEU A 488 4.22 14.18 22.16
CA LEU A 488 3.23 13.58 21.27
C LEU A 488 1.84 13.79 21.84
N GLN A 489 0.94 14.37 21.05
CA GLN A 489 -0.48 14.44 21.37
C GLN A 489 -1.28 14.26 20.08
N GLN A 490 -1.93 13.10 19.93
CA GLN A 490 -2.80 12.81 18.79
C GLN A 490 -4.18 12.36 19.28
N MET A 491 -5.24 12.90 18.69
CA MET A 491 -6.61 12.62 19.08
C MET A 491 -7.34 11.89 17.94
N PHE A 492 -8.07 10.83 18.29
CA PHE A 492 -8.87 10.04 17.36
C PHE A 492 -10.29 9.86 17.87
N ILE A 493 -11.28 9.90 16.98
CA ILE A 493 -12.67 9.59 17.34
C ILE A 493 -12.88 8.08 17.17
N VAL A 494 -13.19 7.40 18.27
CA VAL A 494 -13.38 5.94 18.31
C VAL A 494 -14.70 5.56 18.97
N ARG A 495 -15.19 4.37 18.64
CA ARG A 495 -16.37 3.75 19.25
C ARG A 495 -15.96 2.42 19.87
N PHE A 496 -16.23 2.26 21.15
CA PHE A 496 -15.92 1.02 21.85
C PHE A 496 -16.84 -0.12 21.37
N LEU A 497 -16.24 -1.22 20.92
CA LEU A 497 -16.98 -2.39 20.43
C LEU A 497 -17.08 -3.48 21.50
N GLY A 498 -16.04 -3.67 22.28
CA GLY A 498 -16.03 -4.58 23.42
C GLY A 498 -14.62 -4.90 23.90
N SER A 499 -14.54 -5.54 25.07
CA SER A 499 -13.29 -6.05 25.63
C SER A 499 -13.47 -7.47 26.15
N MET A 500 -12.37 -8.22 26.18
CA MET A 500 -12.35 -9.56 26.75
C MET A 500 -10.96 -9.94 27.26
N ALA A 501 -10.92 -10.85 28.23
CA ALA A 501 -9.67 -11.40 28.75
C ALA A 501 -9.01 -12.34 27.74
N VAL A 502 -7.69 -12.34 27.68
CA VAL A 502 -6.89 -13.17 26.77
C VAL A 502 -5.78 -13.90 27.51
N LYS A 503 -5.30 -15.04 26.97
CA LYS A 503 -4.30 -15.86 27.66
C LYS A 503 -2.85 -15.47 27.37
N THR A 504 -2.61 -14.76 26.26
CA THR A 504 -1.26 -14.43 25.78
C THR A 504 -1.25 -13.08 25.07
N ASP A 505 -0.10 -12.42 25.09
CA ASP A 505 0.22 -11.22 24.32
C ASP A 505 1.45 -11.42 23.40
N SER A 506 1.78 -12.68 23.10
CA SER A 506 2.92 -13.05 22.25
C SER A 506 2.74 -12.66 20.78
N THR A 507 1.50 -12.64 20.27
CA THR A 507 1.20 -12.34 18.87
C THR A 507 0.02 -11.40 18.74
N ALA A 508 -0.02 -10.63 17.64
CA ALA A 508 -1.18 -9.81 17.30
C ALA A 508 -2.41 -10.65 16.88
N GLU A 509 -2.26 -11.95 16.64
CA GLU A 509 -3.36 -12.85 16.27
C GLU A 509 -4.46 -12.91 17.34
N VAL A 510 -4.07 -12.75 18.61
CA VAL A 510 -5.01 -12.65 19.74
C VAL A 510 -5.99 -11.48 19.58
N ILE A 511 -5.56 -10.38 18.95
CA ILE A 511 -6.40 -9.20 18.70
C ILE A 511 -7.41 -9.50 17.60
N TYR A 512 -7.00 -10.16 16.52
CA TYR A 512 -7.90 -10.54 15.42
C TYR A 512 -8.94 -11.56 15.86
N GLU A 513 -8.55 -12.53 16.70
CA GLU A 513 -9.48 -13.50 17.27
C GLU A 513 -10.47 -12.81 18.24
N ALA A 514 -10.01 -11.87 19.07
CA ALA A 514 -10.88 -11.07 19.93
C ALA A 514 -11.85 -10.19 19.10
N MET A 515 -11.38 -9.56 18.01
CA MET A 515 -12.25 -8.82 17.09
C MET A 515 -13.36 -9.71 16.52
N ARG A 516 -13.01 -10.92 16.07
CA ARG A 516 -13.96 -11.90 15.52
C ARG A 516 -15.03 -12.28 16.55
N GLN A 517 -14.62 -12.62 17.77
CA GLN A 517 -15.55 -13.02 18.83
C GLN A 517 -16.43 -11.85 19.31
N VAL A 518 -15.87 -10.65 19.48
CA VAL A 518 -16.63 -9.45 19.86
C VAL A 518 -17.66 -9.10 18.80
N LEU A 519 -17.29 -9.06 17.52
CA LEU A 519 -18.23 -8.74 16.44
C LEU A 519 -19.31 -9.82 16.27
N ALA A 520 -18.94 -11.10 16.36
CA ALA A 520 -19.90 -12.20 16.34
C ALA A 520 -20.90 -12.10 17.50
N ALA A 521 -20.42 -11.85 18.71
CA ALA A 521 -21.28 -11.70 19.88
C ALA A 521 -22.22 -10.48 19.75
N ARG A 522 -21.74 -9.34 19.24
CA ARG A 522 -22.60 -8.18 18.97
C ARG A 522 -23.71 -8.50 17.96
N ALA A 523 -23.41 -9.29 16.93
CA ALA A 523 -24.40 -9.72 15.94
C ALA A 523 -25.40 -10.72 16.52
N ILE A 524 -24.94 -11.72 17.27
CA ILE A 524 -25.78 -12.75 17.92
C ILE A 524 -26.74 -12.11 18.92
N HIS A 525 -26.26 -11.15 19.72
CA HIS A 525 -27.03 -10.51 20.78
C HIS A 525 -27.72 -9.21 20.36
N ASN A 526 -27.70 -8.84 19.07
CA ASN A 526 -28.33 -7.63 18.54
C ASN A 526 -27.92 -6.32 19.25
N ILE A 527 -26.63 -6.19 19.59
CA ILE A 527 -26.10 -5.03 20.31
C ILE A 527 -25.66 -3.96 19.31
N PHE A 528 -26.55 -3.02 19.01
CA PHE A 528 -26.30 -1.95 18.03
C PHE A 528 -25.76 -0.65 18.65
N ARG A 529 -25.94 -0.43 19.96
CA ARG A 529 -25.46 0.78 20.62
C ARG A 529 -23.94 0.72 20.78
N MET A 530 -23.26 1.76 20.31
CA MET A 530 -21.82 1.96 20.50
C MET A 530 -21.60 3.32 21.14
N THR A 531 -20.63 3.40 22.05
CA THR A 531 -20.34 4.66 22.72
C THR A 531 -19.11 5.31 22.11
N GLU A 532 -19.29 6.53 21.58
CA GLU A 532 -18.22 7.32 21.00
C GLU A 532 -17.34 7.94 22.10
N SER A 533 -16.04 8.01 21.85
CA SER A 533 -15.04 8.59 22.76
C SER A 533 -13.88 9.19 21.95
N HIS A 534 -13.24 10.21 22.49
CA HIS A 534 -11.98 10.74 21.96
C HIS A 534 -10.83 9.93 22.56
N LEU A 535 -10.15 9.11 21.75
CA LEU A 535 -8.92 8.43 22.11
C LEU A 535 -7.74 9.38 21.93
N MET A 536 -7.18 9.85 23.04
CA MET A 536 -5.98 10.67 23.08
C MET A 536 -4.75 9.78 23.32
N VAL A 537 -3.85 9.77 22.34
CA VAL A 537 -2.56 9.09 22.39
C VAL A 537 -1.49 10.12 22.77
N THR A 538 -0.79 9.87 23.87
CA THR A 538 0.33 10.71 24.32
C THR A 538 1.62 9.89 24.40
N SER A 539 2.75 10.55 24.70
CA SER A 539 4.01 9.86 24.94
C SER A 539 4.03 9.01 26.22
N GLN A 540 2.97 9.02 27.04
CA GLN A 540 2.92 8.27 28.30
C GLN A 540 1.63 7.45 28.49
N THR A 541 0.50 7.89 27.94
CA THR A 541 -0.82 7.32 28.21
C THR A 541 -1.73 7.26 26.98
N LEU A 542 -2.66 6.30 27.00
CA LEU A 542 -3.85 6.23 26.16
C LEU A 542 -5.08 6.61 26.99
N ARG A 543 -5.74 7.71 26.64
CA ARG A 543 -6.93 8.20 27.38
C ARG A 543 -8.17 8.17 26.50
N LEU A 544 -9.26 7.62 27.01
CA LEU A 544 -10.58 7.68 26.39
C LEU A 544 -11.39 8.77 27.06
N ILE A 545 -11.65 9.85 26.34
CA ILE A 545 -12.30 11.04 26.86
C ILE A 545 -13.73 11.09 26.32
N ASP A 546 -14.69 11.36 27.20
CA ASP A 546 -16.07 11.62 26.81
C ASP A 546 -16.16 12.95 26.03
N PRO A 547 -16.69 12.95 24.79
CA PRO A 547 -16.69 14.14 23.95
C PRO A 547 -17.57 15.27 24.50
N GLN A 548 -18.59 14.95 25.31
CA GLN A 548 -19.55 15.93 25.85
C GLN A 548 -19.08 16.51 27.19
N THR A 549 -18.57 15.66 28.07
CA THR A 549 -18.20 16.05 29.44
C THR A 549 -16.72 16.36 29.61
N GLN A 550 -15.88 16.00 28.63
CA GLN A 550 -14.41 16.08 28.71
C GLN A 550 -13.80 15.27 29.87
N VAL A 551 -14.57 14.34 30.46
CA VAL A 551 -14.11 13.44 31.53
C VAL A 551 -13.43 12.23 30.93
N SER A 552 -12.28 11.84 31.49
CA SER A 552 -11.59 10.60 31.14
C SER A 552 -12.38 9.39 31.65
N ARG A 553 -12.80 8.51 30.73
CA ARG A 553 -13.55 7.27 31.02
C ARG A 553 -12.63 6.08 31.30
N ALA A 554 -11.45 6.08 30.69
CA ALA A 554 -10.40 5.10 30.94
C ALA A 554 -9.04 5.72 30.59
N CYS A 555 -8.01 5.38 31.37
CA CYS A 555 -6.64 5.79 31.14
C CYS A 555 -5.75 4.56 31.26
N PHE A 556 -4.93 4.29 30.25
CA PHE A 556 -3.98 3.20 30.23
C PHE A 556 -2.57 3.77 30.08
N GLU A 557 -1.61 3.29 30.85
CA GLU A 557 -0.21 3.62 30.60
C GLU A 557 0.25 2.97 29.28
N LEU A 558 1.03 3.72 28.49
CA LEU A 558 1.50 3.22 27.19
C LEU A 558 2.46 2.03 27.34
N THR A 559 3.15 1.96 28.48
CA THR A 559 4.00 0.84 28.92
C THR A 559 3.20 -0.44 29.17
N SER A 560 1.93 -0.33 29.57
CA SER A 560 1.03 -1.46 29.80
C SER A 560 0.42 -2.02 28.50
N VAL A 561 0.52 -1.29 27.39
CA VAL A 561 0.08 -1.76 26.07
C VAL A 561 1.12 -2.73 25.55
N THR A 562 0.82 -4.02 25.46
CA THR A 562 1.80 -5.03 25.03
C THR A 562 1.73 -5.31 23.54
N GLN A 563 0.52 -5.38 22.98
CA GLN A 563 0.26 -5.54 21.55
C GLN A 563 -0.80 -4.54 21.07
N PHE A 564 -0.73 -4.15 19.81
CA PHE A 564 -1.74 -3.32 19.15
C PHE A 564 -1.77 -3.63 17.65
N ALA A 565 -2.96 -3.69 17.06
CA ALA A 565 -3.14 -4.02 15.66
C ALA A 565 -4.40 -3.38 15.08
N ALA A 566 -4.31 -2.97 13.81
CA ALA A 566 -5.45 -2.61 12.99
C ALA A 566 -5.88 -3.81 12.16
N HIS A 567 -7.18 -3.97 11.91
CA HIS A 567 -7.66 -5.09 11.09
C HIS A 567 -7.26 -4.91 9.62
N GLN A 568 -6.79 -5.99 9.00
CA GLN A 568 -6.22 -5.95 7.64
C GLN A 568 -7.25 -5.54 6.57
N GLU A 569 -8.47 -6.08 6.65
CA GLU A 569 -9.55 -5.76 5.70
C GLU A 569 -10.39 -4.54 6.10
N ASN A 570 -10.88 -4.51 7.34
CA ASN A 570 -11.65 -3.39 7.85
C ASN A 570 -10.74 -2.35 8.49
N LYS A 571 -10.26 -1.40 7.67
CA LYS A 571 -9.39 -0.30 8.10
C LYS A 571 -9.92 0.52 9.27
N ARG A 572 -11.19 0.43 9.63
CA ARG A 572 -11.77 1.15 10.78
C ARG A 572 -11.62 0.40 12.10
N LEU A 573 -11.32 -0.90 12.08
CA LEU A 573 -11.16 -1.68 13.31
C LEU A 573 -9.72 -1.61 13.82
N VAL A 574 -9.60 -1.37 15.13
CA VAL A 574 -8.33 -1.36 15.84
C VAL A 574 -8.51 -1.98 17.21
N GLY A 575 -7.48 -2.65 17.71
CA GLY A 575 -7.48 -3.19 19.06
C GLY A 575 -6.08 -3.18 19.67
N PHE A 576 -6.04 -3.24 20.99
CA PHE A 576 -4.80 -3.33 21.76
C PHE A 576 -4.99 -4.18 23.01
N VAL A 577 -3.90 -4.83 23.41
CA VAL A 577 -3.82 -5.68 24.61
C VAL A 577 -3.19 -4.87 25.72
N ILE A 578 -3.88 -4.81 26.86
CA ILE A 578 -3.40 -4.18 28.09
C ILE A 578 -3.03 -5.28 29.08
N ARG A 579 -1.84 -5.17 29.64
CA ARG A 579 -1.38 -5.96 30.78
C ARG A 579 -1.60 -5.18 32.08
N VAL A 580 -2.44 -5.73 32.96
CA VAL A 580 -2.72 -5.15 34.28
C VAL A 580 -2.16 -6.09 35.36
N PRO A 581 -1.26 -5.60 36.23
CA PRO A 581 -0.78 -6.38 37.36
C PRO A 581 -1.90 -6.54 38.40
N GLU A 582 -2.32 -7.77 38.73
CA GLU A 582 -3.27 -8.02 39.82
C GLU A 582 -2.58 -8.18 41.17
N SER A 583 -3.29 -7.85 42.26
CA SER A 583 -2.80 -7.95 43.64
C SER A 583 -2.51 -9.39 44.11
N THR A 584 -2.93 -10.39 43.32
CA THR A 584 -2.79 -11.84 43.59
C THR A 584 -1.51 -12.45 43.02
N GLY A 585 -0.74 -11.68 42.22
CA GLY A 585 0.51 -12.14 41.60
C GLY A 585 0.35 -12.79 40.22
N GLU A 586 -0.88 -12.93 39.72
CA GLU A 586 -1.14 -13.27 38.31
C GLU A 586 -1.33 -11.99 37.48
N GLU A 587 -0.73 -11.92 36.30
CA GLU A 587 -0.91 -10.79 35.38
C GLU A 587 -2.18 -11.03 34.55
N SER A 588 -3.12 -10.06 34.55
CA SER A 588 -4.31 -10.15 33.71
C SER A 588 -4.07 -9.44 32.37
N LEU A 589 -4.41 -10.12 31.27
CA LEU A 589 -4.35 -9.56 29.92
C LEU A 589 -5.76 -9.34 29.41
N SER A 590 -6.06 -8.13 28.97
CA SER A 590 -7.34 -7.76 28.39
C SER A 590 -7.16 -7.08 27.05
N THR A 591 -7.91 -7.54 26.05
CA THR A 591 -7.93 -6.94 24.72
C THR A 591 -9.12 -6.01 24.60
N TYR A 592 -8.89 -4.79 24.11
CA TYR A 592 -9.91 -3.78 23.87
C TYR A 592 -10.05 -3.51 22.39
N ILE A 593 -11.28 -3.57 21.86
CA ILE A 593 -11.59 -3.44 20.44
C ILE A 593 -12.43 -2.18 20.19
N PHE A 594 -12.04 -1.42 19.16
CA PHE A 594 -12.67 -0.16 18.78
C PHE A 594 -12.93 -0.07 17.27
N GLU A 595 -13.95 0.69 16.90
CA GLU A 595 -14.16 1.20 15.55
C GLU A 595 -13.75 2.69 15.51
N SER A 596 -12.78 3.03 14.67
CA SER A 596 -12.35 4.40 14.42
C SER A 596 -13.14 5.06 13.29
N ASN A 597 -13.29 6.38 13.34
CA ASN A 597 -13.75 7.19 12.20
C ASN A 597 -12.63 7.44 11.17
N SER A 598 -11.37 7.18 11.54
CA SER A 598 -10.20 7.21 10.66
C SER A 598 -9.67 5.79 10.39
N GLU A 599 -8.59 5.67 9.63
CA GLU A 599 -7.86 4.41 9.49
C GLU A 599 -7.20 4.04 10.84
N GLY A 600 -7.44 2.81 11.31
CA GLY A 600 -6.88 2.26 12.55
C GLY A 600 -5.36 2.16 12.53
N GLU A 601 -4.76 2.03 11.34
CA GLU A 601 -3.29 2.09 11.16
C GLU A 601 -2.69 3.40 11.67
N LYS A 602 -3.43 4.53 11.60
CA LYS A 602 -2.98 5.82 12.14
C LYS A 602 -2.89 5.81 13.66
N ILE A 603 -3.82 5.10 14.31
CA ILE A 603 -3.80 4.91 15.77
C ILE A 603 -2.62 4.01 16.15
N CYS A 604 -2.41 2.91 15.43
CA CYS A 604 -1.25 2.03 15.64
C CYS A 604 0.08 2.78 15.45
N TYR A 605 0.18 3.63 14.42
CA TYR A 605 1.35 4.48 14.20
C TYR A 605 1.57 5.44 15.37
N ALA A 606 0.52 6.10 15.87
CA ALA A 606 0.61 7.00 17.01
C ALA A 606 1.08 6.27 18.29
N ILE A 607 0.55 5.07 18.55
CA ILE A 607 0.95 4.22 19.68
C ILE A 607 2.42 3.83 19.55
N ASN A 608 2.85 3.39 18.36
CA ASN A 608 4.22 3.01 18.09
C ASN A 608 5.20 4.19 18.27
N LEU A 609 4.86 5.35 17.71
CA LEU A 609 5.65 6.57 17.88
C LEU A 609 5.75 6.98 19.35
N GLY A 610 4.66 6.86 20.12
CA GLY A 610 4.68 7.10 21.56
C GLY A 610 5.65 6.16 22.30
N LYS A 611 5.68 4.87 21.94
CA LYS A 611 6.62 3.90 22.51
C LYS A 611 8.07 4.20 22.11
N GLU A 612 8.33 4.53 20.86
CA GLU A 612 9.67 4.92 20.39
C GLU A 612 10.18 6.16 21.15
N ILE A 613 9.30 7.15 21.38
CA ILE A 613 9.63 8.33 22.20
C ILE A 613 10.03 7.92 23.61
N ILE A 614 9.31 6.99 24.27
CA ILE A 614 9.67 6.48 25.61
C ILE A 614 11.06 5.84 25.61
N GLU A 615 11.39 5.05 24.58
CA GLU A 615 12.67 4.36 24.47
C GLU A 615 13.84 5.33 24.30
N VAL A 616 13.69 6.33 23.43
CA VAL A 616 14.77 7.29 23.12
C VAL A 616 14.78 8.52 24.02
N GLN A 617 13.79 8.69 24.92
CA GLN A 617 13.69 9.86 25.81
C GLN A 617 14.95 10.10 26.67
N LYS A 618 15.73 9.05 26.91
CA LYS A 618 16.99 9.11 27.69
C LYS A 618 18.20 9.59 26.87
N ASP A 619 18.09 9.68 25.54
CA ASP A 619 19.14 10.13 24.62
C ASP A 619 18.66 11.34 23.78
N PRO A 620 19.16 12.56 24.08
CA PRO A 620 18.76 13.78 23.37
C PRO A 620 19.04 13.77 21.87
N GLU A 621 20.11 13.12 21.41
CA GLU A 621 20.46 13.07 19.99
C GLU A 621 19.57 12.10 19.22
N ALA A 622 19.26 10.95 19.83
CA ALA A 622 18.32 9.97 19.25
C ALA A 622 16.90 10.54 19.18
N LEU A 623 16.46 11.24 20.23
CA LEU A 623 15.16 11.92 20.24
C LEU A 623 15.06 13.00 19.16
N ALA A 624 16.10 13.82 18.98
CA ALA A 624 16.13 14.84 17.92
C ALA A 624 16.06 14.22 16.51
N ARG A 625 16.75 13.10 16.27
CA ARG A 625 16.68 12.38 14.98
C ARG A 625 15.30 11.77 14.73
N LEU A 626 14.65 11.22 15.76
CA LEU A 626 13.29 10.69 15.67
C LEU A 626 12.28 11.80 15.35
N MET A 627 12.39 12.96 16.01
CA MET A 627 11.51 14.10 15.73
C MET A 627 11.69 14.69 14.33
N LEU A 628 12.88 14.57 13.73
CA LEU A 628 13.15 14.98 12.34
C LEU A 628 12.60 14.01 11.29
N SER A 629 12.36 12.74 11.63
CA SER A 629 11.85 11.73 10.70
C SER A 629 10.32 11.61 10.68
N VAL A 630 9.62 12.26 11.62
CA VAL A 630 8.15 12.31 11.65
C VAL A 630 7.64 13.27 10.56
N PRO A 631 6.72 12.84 9.67
CA PRO A 631 6.21 13.71 8.61
C PRO A 631 5.47 14.93 9.18
N LEU A 632 5.91 16.13 8.77
CA LEU A 632 5.32 17.43 9.12
C LEU A 632 4.21 17.81 8.13
N THR A 633 3.19 18.53 8.59
CA THR A 633 2.26 19.27 7.69
C THR A 633 2.78 20.68 7.41
N ASN A 634 2.29 21.32 6.34
CA ASN A 634 2.79 22.60 5.78
C ASN A 634 2.78 23.81 6.74
N ASP A 635 2.16 23.72 7.91
CA ASP A 635 2.09 24.81 8.90
C ASP A 635 2.92 24.52 10.18
N GLY A 636 3.77 23.49 10.19
CA GLY A 636 4.69 23.23 11.29
C GLY A 636 4.04 22.75 12.60
N LYS A 637 2.80 22.24 12.55
CA LYS A 637 2.14 21.57 13.68
C LYS A 637 1.82 20.10 13.36
N HIS A 638 1.88 19.26 14.38
CA HIS A 638 1.56 17.83 14.30
C HIS A 638 0.10 17.61 13.89
N SER A 639 -0.12 16.56 13.12
CA SER A 639 -1.31 16.25 12.33
C SER A 639 -2.63 16.27 13.12
N ASP A 640 -3.49 17.25 12.85
CA ASP A 640 -4.96 17.08 12.95
C ASP A 640 -5.48 16.67 11.56
N LEU A 641 -5.83 15.40 11.39
CA LEU A 641 -6.46 14.89 10.18
C LEU A 641 -7.99 15.01 10.29
N ASN A 642 -8.53 15.95 9.51
CA ASN A 642 -9.94 16.20 9.13
C ASN A 642 -10.76 17.20 9.96
N LEU A 643 -11.02 18.36 9.33
CA LEU A 643 -12.33 19.01 9.36
C LEU A 643 -12.62 19.66 7.99
N GLU A 644 -13.16 18.87 7.05
CA GLU A 644 -14.00 19.43 5.98
C GLU A 644 -15.34 19.85 6.59
N HIS A 645 -15.47 21.12 6.95
CA HIS A 645 -16.66 21.95 6.74
C HIS A 645 -16.47 23.32 7.38
N ARG A 646 -16.05 24.29 6.58
CA ARG A 646 -16.52 25.68 6.66
C ARG A 646 -16.14 26.42 5.38
N GLN A 647 -17.13 26.55 4.49
CA GLN A 647 -17.10 27.52 3.40
C GLN A 647 -17.06 28.94 3.98
N SER A 648 -16.02 29.71 3.66
CA SER A 648 -16.18 31.15 3.44
C SER A 648 -15.07 31.69 2.53
N ARG A 649 -15.49 32.07 1.31
CA ARG A 649 -14.99 33.18 0.47
C ARG A 649 -13.68 33.84 0.92
N ALA A 650 -12.66 33.71 0.09
CA ALA A 650 -11.78 34.83 -0.28
C ALA A 650 -11.18 34.56 -1.67
N GLU A 651 -11.50 35.43 -2.62
CA GLU A 651 -10.89 35.51 -3.93
C GLU A 651 -9.41 35.88 -3.80
N CYS A 652 -8.52 35.20 -4.51
CA CYS A 652 -7.28 35.78 -5.01
C CYS A 652 -6.89 35.12 -6.33
N THR A 653 -7.16 35.87 -7.39
CA THR A 653 -6.60 35.75 -8.72
C THR A 653 -5.08 35.70 -8.70
N LEU A 654 -4.47 34.77 -9.43
CA LEU A 654 -3.22 34.94 -10.19
C LEU A 654 -3.01 33.69 -11.05
N GLY A 655 -2.97 33.89 -12.37
CA GLY A 655 -2.98 32.82 -13.36
C GLY A 655 -1.61 32.20 -13.66
N CYS A 656 -1.63 30.94 -14.07
CA CYS A 656 -0.58 30.28 -14.84
C CYS A 656 -1.22 29.57 -16.05
N PRO A 657 -0.61 29.64 -17.25
CA PRO A 657 -1.14 29.02 -18.47
C PRO A 657 -0.63 27.59 -18.69
N GLY A 658 -1.45 26.77 -19.35
CA GLY A 658 -1.00 25.77 -20.31
C GLY A 658 -0.74 24.35 -19.79
N THR A 659 -1.78 23.51 -19.80
CA THR A 659 -1.65 22.05 -19.91
C THR A 659 -1.57 21.67 -21.39
N GLU A 660 -0.43 21.12 -21.83
CA GLU A 660 -0.34 20.37 -23.09
C GLU A 660 0.02 18.90 -22.79
N THR A 661 -0.84 18.03 -23.31
CA THR A 661 -0.79 16.57 -23.28
C THR A 661 0.33 16.03 -24.17
N TRP A 662 1.22 15.19 -23.62
CA TRP A 662 2.17 14.38 -24.39
C TRP A 662 1.76 12.90 -24.35
N GLU A 663 0.93 12.50 -25.31
CA GLU A 663 0.77 11.10 -25.71
C GLU A 663 1.51 10.90 -27.03
N GLY A 664 2.49 10.00 -27.03
CA GLY A 664 3.00 9.37 -28.25
C GLY A 664 4.50 9.56 -28.50
N ASP A 665 5.34 8.70 -27.92
CA ASP A 665 6.60 8.29 -28.58
C ASP A 665 7.28 7.01 -28.01
N ASN A 666 6.50 6.09 -27.41
CA ASN A 666 7.06 4.88 -26.78
C ASN A 666 7.36 3.70 -27.74
N LYS A 667 7.15 3.85 -29.06
CA LYS A 667 7.32 2.74 -30.02
C LYS A 667 8.64 2.75 -30.82
N LYS A 668 9.48 3.78 -30.70
CA LYS A 668 10.77 3.86 -31.44
C LYS A 668 11.95 3.25 -30.67
N TRP A 669 11.90 3.19 -29.35
CA TRP A 669 13.06 2.76 -28.53
C TRP A 669 13.28 1.24 -28.52
N VAL A 670 12.22 0.44 -28.53
CA VAL A 670 12.33 -1.03 -28.53
C VAL A 670 13.03 -1.55 -29.80
N ARG A 671 12.93 -0.82 -30.92
CA ARG A 671 13.54 -1.24 -32.19
C ARG A 671 15.04 -0.88 -32.30
N ALA A 672 15.52 0.11 -31.55
CA ALA A 672 16.92 0.54 -31.56
C ALA A 672 17.82 -0.36 -30.70
N CYS A 673 17.35 -0.83 -29.53
CA CYS A 673 18.11 -1.76 -28.69
C CYS A 673 18.34 -3.12 -29.36
N LEU A 674 17.37 -3.63 -30.13
CA LEU A 674 17.51 -4.90 -30.87
C LEU A 674 18.47 -4.82 -32.08
N HIS A 675 18.72 -3.63 -32.64
CA HIS A 675 19.66 -3.47 -33.77
C HIS A 675 21.11 -3.28 -33.31
N SER A 676 21.35 -2.75 -32.11
CA SER A 676 22.71 -2.55 -31.60
C SER A 676 23.35 -3.83 -31.06
N THR A 677 22.57 -4.80 -30.56
CA THR A 677 23.07 -6.10 -30.09
C THR A 677 23.51 -7.03 -31.22
N ASN A 678 22.83 -7.00 -32.37
CA ASN A 678 23.23 -7.80 -33.54
C ASN A 678 24.47 -7.25 -34.27
N ALA A 679 24.78 -5.96 -34.14
CA ALA A 679 25.96 -5.36 -34.79
C ALA A 679 27.27 -5.63 -34.01
N ILE A 680 27.20 -5.87 -32.70
CA ILE A 680 28.38 -6.07 -31.85
C ILE A 680 28.74 -7.57 -31.71
N LEU A 681 27.76 -8.48 -31.81
CA LEU A 681 28.01 -9.92 -31.79
C LEU A 681 28.46 -10.51 -33.14
N GLY A 682 28.29 -9.78 -34.25
CA GLY A 682 28.69 -10.22 -35.59
C GLY A 682 30.17 -9.98 -35.96
N ALA A 683 30.99 -9.42 -35.06
CA ALA A 683 32.38 -9.07 -35.33
C ALA A 683 33.42 -9.89 -34.52
N LEU A 684 32.98 -10.96 -33.85
CA LEU A 684 33.84 -11.86 -33.05
C LEU A 684 33.67 -13.35 -33.40
N TRP A 685 33.22 -13.66 -34.63
CA TRP A 685 33.34 -14.99 -35.23
C TRP A 685 33.95 -14.89 -36.62
#